data_AF-A0A1T5JGQ7-F1
#
_entry.id   AF-A0A1T5JGQ7-F1
#
_cell.length_a   1.000
_cell.length_b   1.000
_cell.length_c   1.000
_cell.angle_alpha   90.00
_cell.angle_beta   90.00
_cell.angle_gamma   90.00
#
_symmetry.space_group_name_H-M   'P 1'
#
loop_
_entity.id
_entity.type
_entity.pdbx_description
1 polymer ?
#
loop_
_entity_poly.entity_id
_entity_poly.type
_entity_poly.pdbx_seq_one_letter_code
_entity_poly.pdbx_strand_id
1 'polypeptide(L)'
;MSRLGNFKGINIFNIIIPSLIILLIALYFIGGYRKSFDEGIFDENKVYQHIKELSSPKYKGRLAGDEGNKLTLQYIEDYFKNLGIEPAGKNDTYYQYFDTMITHIDLNPYFAIESKDGQIIEEFEMFKDYKFFTYWYGGGGRFKGDIVFVDNYLYDVPPQLLKNKLVVMGTFDIRIKDVEYVIRNNGKGILFRRTSPYDRQDRELQLQKKVENTIKKGESLFFGYLGLEAYNKIKNYSSHELINQGMSEDILVEEELPESVGIIKNVKLKCDINYPVIKTANILGKIDGKAKDKYLIIGANIDHVGQGMNGKHFPGALNNASGTGMMLELARVIKLQKNLPDRTIIFAGWNAKENVAAGSQYYVKNPLSPLEKTQVINLDCIGSTVDGEIRFETKGEAGEILRDKIIQYAEDLKDTNNLQIETIKTPVGRWSDHMPFIETKIPAINIIDGSLNLYTYEDNIDNVSKEKLKKVGIVIINYIKREIFKDTLADYLNNIEIILIIIFLFGTLFIYMIFSIYKTNGDMEILSISIENIYYSLPFNILLKCFYFITPAFIILFSLIFIGSLPLNFNMVFHNGELYTNFSMYLTMKKSILYIRNLLLHGFGMTENNVEIFRIVLNSTGKSVKLLSFAIVISLILGVVKGMFDSYKGGRRSGLRTVGTLMAFSLPDVFIVLCSMLLISYISYSDMIKQLVDLSKLKGFFMPLLTLSIIPTVYISRITFIVVQEEIKKDYVIAAKGRGLSKFDIFTRHILKSVVIKVVDSIPALITIIISNLIIVEYLLDYRGIVFNLYMFYKQNDINSFIGLSLALGLIYITFIIIAKLISRLINPKKREGVN
;
A
#
# COMPACT_ATOMS: atom_id res chain seq x y z
N MET A 1 -57.29 10.16 36.26
CA MET A 1 -57.16 8.79 35.73
C MET A 1 -58.17 8.44 34.61
N SER A 2 -58.77 9.42 33.90
CA SER A 2 -59.80 9.16 32.87
C SER A 2 -59.50 9.72 31.47
N ARG A 3 -58.21 9.97 31.13
CA ARG A 3 -57.77 10.41 29.78
C ARG A 3 -56.65 9.54 29.20
N LEU A 4 -56.62 8.26 29.51
CA LEU A 4 -55.78 7.29 28.79
C LEU A 4 -56.69 6.54 27.82
N GLY A 5 -56.98 7.19 26.69
CA GLY A 5 -57.69 6.59 25.57
C GLY A 5 -56.92 5.38 25.04
N ASN A 6 -57.68 4.34 24.67
CA ASN A 6 -57.22 3.05 24.17
C ASN A 6 -56.03 3.14 23.18
N PHE A 7 -54.84 2.75 23.63
CA PHE A 7 -53.66 2.41 22.80
C PHE A 7 -53.85 1.10 21.99
N LYS A 8 -55.06 0.79 21.51
CA LYS A 8 -55.39 -0.52 20.90
C LYS A 8 -55.00 -0.69 19.42
N GLY A 9 -54.35 0.30 18.80
CA GLY A 9 -53.97 0.25 17.38
C GLY A 9 -52.52 0.62 17.07
N ILE A 10 -51.74 1.08 18.05
CA ILE A 10 -50.34 1.43 17.83
C ILE A 10 -49.54 0.14 17.87
N ASN A 11 -49.00 -0.27 16.71
CA ASN A 11 -48.00 -1.34 16.68
C ASN A 11 -46.68 -0.75 17.22
N ILE A 12 -46.61 -0.59 18.55
CA ILE A 12 -45.57 0.08 19.32
C ILE A 12 -44.17 -0.40 18.92
N PHE A 13 -44.05 -1.66 18.50
CA PHE A 13 -42.82 -2.24 17.96
C PHE A 13 -42.24 -1.49 16.76
N ASN A 14 -43.07 -0.98 15.85
CA ASN A 14 -42.61 -0.25 14.67
C ASN A 14 -42.01 1.12 15.01
N ILE A 15 -42.41 1.73 16.13
CA ILE A 15 -41.84 3.01 16.58
C ILE A 15 -40.62 2.75 17.47
N ILE A 16 -40.77 1.84 18.44
CA ILE A 16 -39.73 1.57 19.44
C ILE A 16 -38.46 1.02 18.79
N ILE A 17 -38.53 0.07 17.85
CA ILE A 17 -37.33 -0.57 17.30
C ILE A 17 -36.41 0.44 16.58
N PRO A 18 -36.88 1.26 15.63
CA PRO A 18 -36.04 2.27 15.00
C PRO A 18 -35.55 3.35 15.96
N SER A 19 -36.38 3.76 16.92
CA SER A 19 -35.98 4.72 17.96
C SER A 19 -34.87 4.17 18.85
N LEU A 20 -34.97 2.89 19.22
CA LEU A 20 -33.96 2.19 20.00
C LEU A 20 -32.67 2.03 19.20
N ILE A 21 -32.74 1.73 17.90
CA ILE A 21 -31.56 1.63 17.03
C ILE A 21 -30.85 2.99 16.94
N ILE A 22 -31.56 4.08 16.70
CA ILE A 22 -30.96 5.42 16.61
C ILE A 22 -30.37 5.84 17.96
N LEU A 23 -31.05 5.56 19.07
CA LEU A 23 -30.54 5.80 20.42
C LEU A 23 -29.29 4.95 20.70
N LEU A 24 -29.26 3.67 20.29
CA LEU A 24 -28.10 2.79 20.44
C LEU A 24 -26.92 3.28 19.58
N ILE A 25 -27.17 3.80 18.38
CA ILE A 25 -26.13 4.43 17.55
C ILE A 25 -25.59 5.68 18.25
N ALA A 26 -26.45 6.56 18.75
CA ALA A 26 -26.02 7.76 19.48
C ALA A 26 -25.24 7.41 20.76
N LEU A 27 -25.73 6.43 21.54
CA LEU A 27 -25.06 5.92 22.74
C LEU A 27 -23.76 5.19 22.40
N TYR A 28 -23.64 4.56 21.23
CA TYR A 28 -22.40 3.97 20.74
C TYR A 28 -21.35 5.07 20.46
N PHE A 29 -21.72 6.16 19.80
CA PHE A 29 -20.83 7.31 19.58
C PHE A 29 -20.41 7.97 20.90
N ILE A 30 -21.31 8.05 21.89
CA ILE A 30 -21.03 8.63 23.21
C ILE A 30 -20.21 7.66 24.10
N GLY A 31 -20.53 6.37 24.06
CA GLY A 31 -19.93 5.33 24.90
C GLY A 31 -18.60 4.79 24.39
N GLY A 32 -18.35 4.86 23.07
CA GLY A 32 -17.10 4.46 22.43
C GLY A 32 -15.87 5.18 23.01
N TYR A 33 -16.04 6.41 23.50
CA TYR A 33 -15.01 7.20 24.16
C TYR A 33 -14.38 6.56 25.41
N ARG A 34 -15.01 5.55 26.03
CA ARG A 34 -14.56 5.00 27.32
C ARG A 34 -13.77 3.68 27.25
N LYS A 35 -13.61 3.05 26.07
CA LYS A 35 -12.99 1.71 25.92
C LYS A 35 -12.05 1.58 24.72
N SER A 36 -11.32 2.63 24.36
CA SER A 36 -10.35 2.56 23.26
C SER A 36 -9.02 1.91 23.66
N PHE A 37 -8.30 1.43 22.66
CA PHE A 37 -6.88 1.10 22.79
C PHE A 37 -6.13 2.39 23.12
N ASP A 38 -5.29 2.37 24.15
CA ASP A 38 -4.47 3.50 24.56
C ASP A 38 -3.08 3.38 23.94
N GLU A 39 -2.85 4.14 22.87
CA GLU A 39 -1.58 4.24 22.16
C GLU A 39 -0.53 5.06 22.92
N GLY A 40 -0.95 5.92 23.86
CA GLY A 40 -0.06 6.75 24.68
C GLY A 40 0.73 5.95 25.72
N ILE A 41 0.41 4.67 25.92
CA ILE A 41 1.16 3.76 26.79
C ILE A 41 2.55 3.47 26.21
N PHE A 42 2.70 3.50 24.89
CA PHE A 42 3.97 3.19 24.23
C PHE A 42 5.02 4.25 24.51
N ASP A 43 6.21 3.79 24.92
CA ASP A 43 7.34 4.64 25.28
C ASP A 43 8.62 4.15 24.58
N GLU A 44 9.12 4.96 23.64
CA GLU A 44 10.38 4.69 22.95
C GLU A 44 11.59 4.59 23.90
N ASN A 45 11.52 5.19 25.10
CA ASN A 45 12.58 5.09 26.09
C ASN A 45 12.63 3.70 26.72
N LYS A 46 11.49 3.01 26.87
CA LYS A 46 11.46 1.62 27.35
C LYS A 46 12.11 0.68 26.35
N VAL A 47 11.80 0.85 25.07
CA VAL A 47 12.50 0.15 23.97
C VAL A 47 14.00 0.37 24.10
N TYR A 48 14.44 1.63 24.15
CA TYR A 48 15.86 1.98 24.26
C TYR A 48 16.54 1.41 25.52
N GLN A 49 15.84 1.34 26.66
CA GLN A 49 16.34 0.73 27.90
C GLN A 49 16.57 -0.77 27.73
N HIS A 50 15.63 -1.50 27.10
CA HIS A 50 15.80 -2.92 26.81
C HIS A 50 17.00 -3.17 25.89
N ILE A 51 17.16 -2.34 24.85
CA ILE A 51 18.30 -2.42 23.94
C ILE A 51 19.61 -2.23 24.70
N LYS A 52 19.70 -1.16 25.49
CA LYS A 52 20.90 -0.83 26.28
C LYS A 52 21.27 -1.92 27.27
N GLU A 53 20.28 -2.53 27.91
CA GLU A 53 20.50 -3.67 28.82
C GLU A 53 21.02 -4.87 28.04
N LEU A 54 20.31 -5.33 27.02
CA LEU A 54 20.64 -6.54 26.27
C LEU A 54 21.98 -6.41 25.53
N SER A 55 22.34 -5.22 25.05
CA SER A 55 23.62 -4.93 24.40
C SER A 55 24.76 -4.64 25.38
N SER A 56 24.54 -4.77 26.69
CA SER A 56 25.58 -4.50 27.68
C SER A 56 26.61 -5.65 27.79
N PRO A 57 27.81 -5.39 28.35
CA PRO A 57 28.83 -6.42 28.56
C PRO A 57 28.37 -7.63 29.38
N LYS A 58 27.33 -7.46 30.22
CA LYS A 58 26.71 -8.52 31.03
C LYS A 58 26.29 -9.71 30.17
N TYR A 59 25.80 -9.46 28.96
CA TYR A 59 25.26 -10.49 28.07
C TYR A 59 26.28 -11.04 27.08
N LYS A 60 27.55 -10.60 27.13
CA LYS A 60 28.68 -11.20 26.39
C LYS A 60 28.43 -11.42 24.89
N GLY A 61 27.58 -10.61 24.27
CA GLY A 61 27.19 -10.71 22.86
C GLY A 61 26.21 -11.84 22.51
N ARG A 62 25.62 -12.50 23.52
CA ARG A 62 24.41 -13.34 23.39
C ARG A 62 24.50 -14.48 22.38
N LEU A 63 25.65 -15.14 22.22
CA LEU A 63 25.74 -16.27 21.29
C LEU A 63 24.81 -17.40 21.75
N ALA A 64 24.01 -17.95 20.83
CA ALA A 64 23.04 -18.98 21.16
C ALA A 64 23.66 -20.10 22.03
N GLY A 65 23.02 -20.40 23.17
CA GLY A 65 23.45 -21.41 24.14
C GLY A 65 24.63 -21.06 25.05
N ASP A 66 25.28 -19.91 24.87
CA ASP A 66 26.28 -19.40 25.81
C ASP A 66 25.63 -18.85 27.11
N GLU A 67 26.46 -18.48 28.08
CA GLU A 67 25.97 -17.89 29.34
C GLU A 67 25.24 -16.55 29.13
N GLY A 68 25.67 -15.74 28.17
CA GLY A 68 25.04 -14.47 27.85
C GLY A 68 23.64 -14.62 27.29
N ASN A 69 23.43 -15.61 26.43
CA ASN A 69 22.15 -15.97 25.84
C ASN A 69 21.19 -16.58 26.88
N LYS A 70 21.72 -17.40 27.82
CA LYS A 70 20.91 -17.87 28.96
C LYS A 70 20.42 -16.71 29.82
N LEU A 71 21.26 -15.70 30.07
CA LEU A 71 20.86 -14.48 30.77
C LEU A 71 19.80 -13.69 29.99
N THR A 72 19.90 -13.63 28.65
CA THR A 72 18.87 -13.02 27.80
C THR A 72 17.53 -13.74 27.90
N LEU A 73 17.54 -15.07 27.86
CA LEU A 73 16.35 -15.91 28.02
C LEU A 73 15.69 -15.68 29.39
N GLN A 74 16.48 -15.59 30.46
CA GLN A 74 15.99 -15.28 31.80
C GLN A 74 15.41 -13.86 31.88
N TYR A 75 16.10 -12.87 31.31
CA TYR A 75 15.64 -11.48 31.29
C TYR A 75 14.26 -11.34 30.63
N ILE A 76 14.06 -12.00 29.49
CA ILE A 76 12.77 -11.99 28.78
C ILE A 76 11.70 -12.76 29.58
N GLU A 77 12.04 -13.92 30.14
CA GLU A 77 11.13 -14.71 30.97
C GLU A 77 10.64 -13.92 32.19
N ASP A 78 11.56 -13.31 32.94
CA ASP A 78 11.24 -12.50 34.11
C ASP A 78 10.37 -11.30 33.73
N TYR A 79 10.67 -10.65 32.59
CA TYR A 79 9.86 -9.56 32.09
C TYR A 79 8.43 -10.01 31.75
N PHE A 80 8.26 -11.14 31.06
CA PHE A 80 6.95 -11.71 30.77
C PHE A 80 6.18 -12.10 32.04
N LYS A 81 6.83 -12.74 33.00
CA LYS A 81 6.23 -13.10 34.30
C LYS A 81 5.77 -11.85 35.06
N ASN A 82 6.61 -10.83 35.14
CA ASN A 82 6.31 -9.58 35.84
C ASN A 82 5.12 -8.82 35.22
N LEU A 83 4.92 -8.96 33.91
CA LEU A 83 3.75 -8.41 33.21
C LEU A 83 2.51 -9.31 33.27
N GLY A 84 2.65 -10.56 33.72
CA GLY A 84 1.58 -11.56 33.67
C GLY A 84 1.23 -12.00 32.25
N ILE A 85 2.21 -12.02 31.34
CA ILE A 85 2.10 -12.63 30.01
C ILE A 85 2.18 -14.15 30.18
N GLU A 86 1.29 -14.90 29.56
CA GLU A 86 1.22 -16.34 29.74
C GLU A 86 2.33 -17.06 28.95
N PRO A 87 2.82 -18.21 29.42
CA PRO A 87 3.75 -19.05 28.66
C PRO A 87 3.09 -19.61 27.38
N ALA A 88 3.85 -19.68 26.30
CA ALA A 88 3.44 -20.26 25.01
C ALA A 88 4.41 -21.33 24.48
N GLY A 89 5.39 -21.73 25.30
CA GLY A 89 6.31 -22.82 25.03
C GLY A 89 5.72 -24.19 25.37
N LYS A 90 6.58 -25.21 25.40
CA LYS A 90 6.17 -26.59 25.65
C LYS A 90 5.89 -26.81 27.13
N ASN A 91 4.86 -27.60 27.46
CA ASN A 91 4.48 -27.98 28.84
C ASN A 91 4.25 -26.76 29.76
N ASP A 92 3.52 -25.75 29.29
CA ASP A 92 3.24 -24.50 30.03
C ASP A 92 4.49 -23.73 30.51
N THR A 93 5.62 -23.92 29.81
CA THR A 93 6.84 -23.11 29.99
C THR A 93 6.92 -22.02 28.92
N TYR A 94 7.80 -21.04 29.09
CA TYR A 94 8.08 -20.09 28.00
C TYR A 94 8.99 -20.67 26.91
N TYR A 95 9.54 -21.88 27.10
CA TYR A 95 10.64 -22.37 26.28
C TYR A 95 10.20 -23.41 25.24
N GLN A 96 10.77 -23.29 24.05
CA GLN A 96 10.79 -24.34 23.03
C GLN A 96 12.25 -24.75 22.78
N TYR A 97 12.69 -25.81 23.46
CA TYR A 97 14.06 -26.32 23.32
C TYR A 97 14.27 -27.03 21.99
N PHE A 98 15.45 -26.83 21.40
CA PHE A 98 15.91 -27.53 20.22
C PHE A 98 17.44 -27.65 20.22
N ASP A 99 17.94 -28.65 19.49
CA ASP A 99 19.37 -28.84 19.27
C ASP A 99 19.75 -28.14 17.96
N THR A 100 20.87 -27.42 18.00
CA THR A 100 21.42 -26.76 16.81
C THR A 100 22.93 -26.75 16.87
N MET A 101 23.55 -26.73 15.70
CA MET A 101 24.99 -26.58 15.58
C MET A 101 25.32 -25.09 15.60
N ILE A 102 26.12 -24.64 16.57
CA ILE A 102 26.63 -23.26 16.60
C ILE A 102 28.06 -23.23 16.09
N THR A 103 28.44 -22.10 15.52
CA THR A 103 29.85 -21.84 15.21
C THR A 103 30.52 -21.32 16.47
N HIS A 104 31.63 -21.95 16.85
CA HIS A 104 32.49 -21.45 17.90
C HIS A 104 33.90 -21.21 17.33
N ILE A 105 34.43 -20.02 17.58
CA ILE A 105 35.69 -19.53 17.00
C ILE A 105 36.69 -19.40 18.15
N ASP A 106 37.92 -19.87 17.96
CA ASP A 106 39.03 -19.61 18.88
C ASP A 106 39.20 -18.08 19.04
N LEU A 107 39.14 -17.60 20.28
CA LEU A 107 39.23 -16.18 20.60
C LEU A 107 40.66 -15.63 20.46
N ASN A 108 41.65 -16.50 20.19
CA ASN A 108 43.04 -16.15 19.94
C ASN A 108 43.49 -16.53 18.51
N PRO A 109 42.85 -15.99 17.46
CA PRO A 109 43.35 -16.14 16.10
C PRO A 109 44.63 -15.30 15.93
N TYR A 110 45.53 -15.75 15.07
CA TYR A 110 46.78 -15.07 14.75
C TYR A 110 46.89 -14.92 13.24
N PHE A 111 47.17 -13.73 12.76
CA PHE A 111 47.51 -13.49 11.37
C PHE A 111 48.61 -12.43 11.32
N ALA A 112 49.82 -12.82 10.98
CA ALA A 112 50.94 -11.90 10.85
C ALA A 112 51.82 -12.21 9.64
N ILE A 113 52.43 -11.16 9.11
CA ILE A 113 53.56 -11.23 8.19
C ILE A 113 54.82 -11.14 9.05
N GLU A 114 55.71 -12.11 8.93
CA GLU A 114 56.95 -12.17 9.70
C GLU A 114 58.18 -11.99 8.80
N SER A 115 59.24 -11.39 9.34
CA SER A 115 60.57 -11.41 8.72
C SER A 115 61.15 -12.83 8.76
N LYS A 116 62.22 -13.09 7.98
CA LYS A 116 62.98 -14.34 8.03
C LYS A 116 63.47 -14.68 9.43
N ASP A 117 63.78 -13.67 10.24
CA ASP A 117 64.24 -13.81 11.63
C ASP A 117 63.09 -13.96 12.66
N GLY A 118 61.84 -14.01 12.20
CA GLY A 118 60.65 -14.22 13.04
C GLY A 118 60.13 -12.96 13.75
N GLN A 119 60.64 -11.77 13.41
CA GLN A 119 60.06 -10.50 13.88
C GLN A 119 58.74 -10.23 13.15
N ILE A 120 57.72 -9.79 13.90
CA ILE A 120 56.42 -9.41 13.34
C ILE A 120 56.59 -8.09 12.57
N ILE A 121 56.32 -8.13 11.26
CA ILE A 121 56.35 -6.95 10.39
C ILE A 121 54.99 -6.24 10.44
N GLU A 122 53.92 -7.01 10.30
CA GLU A 122 52.55 -6.52 10.37
C GLU A 122 51.66 -7.62 10.94
N GLU A 123 50.73 -7.25 11.82
CA GLU A 123 49.75 -8.14 12.41
C GLU A 123 48.34 -7.65 12.07
N PHE A 124 47.45 -8.59 11.78
CA PHE A 124 46.06 -8.34 11.43
C PHE A 124 45.16 -8.88 12.55
N GLU A 125 44.20 -8.07 13.00
CA GLU A 125 43.20 -8.43 14.01
C GLU A 125 41.96 -9.03 13.31
N MET A 126 41.59 -10.27 13.66
CA MET A 126 40.33 -10.85 13.20
C MET A 126 39.17 -9.96 13.68
N PHE A 127 38.10 -9.82 12.90
CA PHE A 127 36.98 -8.93 13.21
C PHE A 127 37.29 -7.42 13.07
N LYS A 128 38.49 -7.06 12.63
CA LYS A 128 38.84 -5.67 12.27
C LYS A 128 39.46 -5.60 10.88
N ASP A 129 40.50 -6.41 10.67
CA ASP A 129 41.28 -6.44 9.43
C ASP A 129 40.83 -7.56 8.50
N TYR A 130 40.40 -8.70 9.06
CA TYR A 130 39.92 -9.85 8.30
C TYR A 130 38.81 -10.62 9.03
N LYS A 131 38.07 -11.44 8.30
CA LYS A 131 37.07 -12.35 8.85
C LYS A 131 36.99 -13.62 8.04
N PHE A 132 37.10 -14.79 8.68
CA PHE A 132 36.80 -16.06 8.03
C PHE A 132 35.30 -16.30 7.95
N PHE A 133 34.88 -16.98 6.89
CA PHE A 133 33.58 -17.60 6.86
C PHE A 133 33.56 -18.81 7.76
N THR A 134 32.49 -18.93 8.51
CA THR A 134 32.43 -19.81 9.67
C THR A 134 31.28 -20.79 9.57
N TYR A 135 30.96 -21.24 8.35
CA TYR A 135 29.93 -22.24 8.05
C TYR A 135 30.51 -23.63 7.75
N TRP A 136 29.67 -24.66 7.78
CA TRP A 136 30.01 -26.05 8.09
C TRP A 136 31.19 -26.66 7.30
N TYR A 137 32.09 -27.32 8.04
CA TYR A 137 33.19 -28.19 7.58
C TYR A 137 34.44 -27.59 6.91
N GLY A 138 34.72 -26.29 7.00
CA GLY A 138 36.04 -25.79 6.58
C GLY A 138 36.18 -24.29 6.73
N GLY A 139 37.18 -23.84 7.47
CA GLY A 139 37.45 -22.41 7.63
C GLY A 139 38.59 -22.09 8.59
N GLY A 140 38.84 -23.00 9.54
CA GLY A 140 39.86 -22.82 10.57
C GLY A 140 41.00 -23.84 10.47
N GLY A 141 42.23 -23.41 10.69
CA GLY A 141 43.41 -24.26 10.77
C GLY A 141 44.67 -23.46 11.08
N ARG A 142 45.81 -24.07 10.79
CA ARG A 142 47.13 -23.44 10.90
C ARG A 142 47.81 -23.43 9.54
N PHE A 143 48.28 -22.27 9.14
CA PHE A 143 49.03 -22.05 7.91
C PHE A 143 50.31 -21.30 8.22
N LYS A 144 51.40 -21.80 7.65
CA LYS A 144 52.68 -21.12 7.59
C LYS A 144 53.19 -21.28 6.16
N GLY A 145 53.34 -20.17 5.45
CA GLY A 145 53.73 -20.21 4.05
C GLY A 145 53.55 -18.85 3.39
N ASP A 146 53.53 -18.85 2.07
CA ASP A 146 53.49 -17.60 1.30
C ASP A 146 52.05 -17.24 0.90
N ILE A 147 51.78 -15.94 0.80
CA ILE A 147 50.56 -15.41 0.20
C ILE A 147 50.85 -15.07 -1.27
N VAL A 148 49.92 -15.41 -2.16
CA VAL A 148 49.87 -14.91 -3.54
C VAL A 148 48.80 -13.83 -3.62
N PHE A 149 49.24 -12.62 -3.92
CA PHE A 149 48.36 -11.49 -4.23
C PHE A 149 47.99 -11.51 -5.72
N VAL A 150 46.71 -11.34 -6.01
CA VAL A 150 46.16 -11.31 -7.37
C VAL A 150 45.13 -10.19 -7.46
N ASP A 151 45.29 -9.25 -8.40
CA ASP A 151 44.36 -8.11 -8.46
C ASP A 151 42.96 -8.54 -8.92
N ASN A 152 42.77 -8.97 -10.18
CA ASN A 152 41.45 -9.40 -10.68
C ASN A 152 41.46 -10.66 -11.56
N TYR A 153 42.61 -11.13 -12.04
CA TYR A 153 42.71 -12.17 -13.08
C TYR A 153 43.31 -13.48 -12.55
N LEU A 154 42.58 -14.18 -11.66
CA LEU A 154 43.07 -15.43 -11.04
C LEU A 154 43.46 -16.53 -12.03
N TYR A 155 42.78 -16.64 -13.17
CA TYR A 155 43.04 -17.70 -14.15
C TYR A 155 44.31 -17.48 -14.98
N ASP A 156 44.86 -16.27 -14.94
CA ASP A 156 46.11 -15.92 -15.63
C ASP A 156 47.33 -16.24 -14.76
N VAL A 157 47.11 -16.61 -13.49
CA VAL A 157 48.17 -17.01 -12.57
C VAL A 157 48.61 -18.45 -12.86
N PRO A 158 49.90 -18.70 -13.16
CA PRO A 158 50.41 -20.05 -13.35
C PRO A 158 50.03 -20.99 -12.17
N PRO A 159 49.47 -22.18 -12.45
CA PRO A 159 49.05 -23.15 -11.42
C PRO A 159 50.11 -23.46 -10.34
N GLN A 160 51.39 -23.48 -10.72
CA GLN A 160 52.51 -23.75 -9.82
C GLN A 160 52.63 -22.70 -8.72
N LEU A 161 52.27 -21.44 -9.00
CA LEU A 161 52.36 -20.35 -8.04
C LEU A 161 51.30 -20.46 -6.94
N LEU A 162 50.18 -21.15 -7.17
CA LEU A 162 49.09 -21.30 -6.18
C LEU A 162 49.33 -22.44 -5.19
N LYS A 163 50.19 -23.39 -5.54
CA LYS A 163 50.39 -24.62 -4.77
C LYS A 163 50.90 -24.32 -3.36
N ASN A 164 50.19 -24.83 -2.35
CA ASN A 164 50.48 -24.66 -0.92
C ASN A 164 50.49 -23.20 -0.43
N LYS A 165 49.93 -22.24 -1.18
CA LYS A 165 49.88 -20.83 -0.81
C LYS A 165 48.46 -20.35 -0.52
N LEU A 166 48.34 -19.26 0.23
CA LEU A 166 47.08 -18.56 0.47
C LEU A 166 46.88 -17.49 -0.61
N VAL A 167 45.72 -17.43 -1.24
CA VAL A 167 45.45 -16.47 -2.34
C VAL A 167 44.71 -15.26 -1.78
N VAL A 168 45.15 -14.04 -2.11
CA VAL A 168 44.46 -12.78 -1.79
C VAL A 168 44.01 -12.13 -3.09
N MET A 169 42.71 -11.94 -3.26
CA MET A 169 42.12 -11.33 -4.46
C MET A 169 41.65 -9.90 -4.24
N GLY A 170 41.86 -9.03 -5.23
CA GLY A 170 41.39 -7.62 -5.25
C GLY A 170 39.93 -7.39 -5.63
N THR A 171 39.26 -8.42 -6.12
CA THR A 171 37.82 -8.38 -6.43
C THR A 171 36.97 -8.19 -5.17
N PHE A 172 35.86 -7.48 -5.32
CA PHE A 172 34.83 -7.35 -4.28
C PHE A 172 33.93 -8.58 -4.16
N ASP A 173 33.74 -9.32 -5.25
CA ASP A 173 32.89 -10.51 -5.28
C ASP A 173 33.68 -11.68 -5.87
N ILE A 174 33.62 -12.82 -5.18
CA ILE A 174 34.25 -14.06 -5.61
C ILE A 174 33.19 -15.03 -6.15
N ARG A 175 33.54 -15.79 -7.20
CA ARG A 175 32.69 -16.85 -7.76
C ARG A 175 33.16 -18.19 -7.25
N ILE A 176 32.26 -19.16 -7.23
CA ILE A 176 32.58 -20.56 -6.83
C ILE A 176 33.68 -21.12 -7.71
N LYS A 177 33.70 -20.78 -9.00
CA LYS A 177 34.75 -21.21 -9.94
C LYS A 177 36.14 -20.72 -9.51
N ASP A 178 36.23 -19.55 -8.88
CA ASP A 178 37.49 -18.99 -8.41
C ASP A 178 38.01 -19.82 -7.21
N VAL A 179 37.10 -20.19 -6.29
CA VAL A 179 37.41 -21.09 -5.16
C VAL A 179 37.79 -22.50 -5.66
N GLU A 180 37.03 -23.06 -6.60
CA GLU A 180 37.34 -24.33 -7.26
C GLU A 180 38.71 -24.32 -7.92
N TYR A 181 39.09 -23.22 -8.57
CA TYR A 181 40.38 -23.08 -9.23
C TYR A 181 41.53 -23.10 -8.22
N VAL A 182 41.41 -22.41 -7.08
CA VAL A 182 42.42 -22.46 -6.00
C VAL A 182 42.54 -23.88 -5.44
N ILE A 183 41.41 -24.54 -5.15
CA ILE A 183 41.39 -25.92 -4.61
C ILE A 183 42.02 -26.91 -5.60
N ARG A 184 41.65 -26.86 -6.88
CA ARG A 184 42.18 -27.75 -7.93
C ARG A 184 43.70 -27.63 -8.10
N ASN A 185 44.25 -26.45 -7.85
CA ASN A 185 45.68 -26.18 -7.91
C ASN A 185 46.38 -26.33 -6.55
N ASN A 186 45.73 -26.96 -5.56
CA ASN A 186 46.28 -27.26 -4.23
C ASN A 186 46.68 -26.01 -3.41
N GLY A 187 45.93 -24.91 -3.56
CA GLY A 187 46.03 -23.74 -2.70
C GLY A 187 45.43 -23.99 -1.31
N LYS A 188 45.88 -23.24 -0.30
CA LYS A 188 45.49 -23.40 1.12
C LYS A 188 44.31 -22.52 1.53
N GLY A 189 43.90 -21.59 0.69
CA GLY A 189 42.77 -20.73 0.96
C GLY A 189 42.69 -19.56 -0.01
N ILE A 190 41.60 -18.82 0.11
CA ILE A 190 41.35 -17.62 -0.66
C ILE A 190 40.68 -16.55 0.22
N LEU A 191 41.30 -15.38 0.28
CA LEU A 191 40.77 -14.17 0.88
C LEU A 191 40.48 -13.16 -0.22
N PHE A 192 39.45 -12.35 -0.06
CA PHE A 192 39.14 -11.32 -1.04
C PHE A 192 38.71 -10.02 -0.39
N ARG A 193 38.89 -8.93 -1.12
CA ARG A 193 38.71 -7.57 -0.62
C ARG A 193 37.24 -7.25 -0.39
N ARG A 194 36.96 -6.58 0.73
CA ARG A 194 35.68 -5.90 1.00
C ARG A 194 35.92 -4.49 1.52
N THR A 195 34.89 -3.65 1.41
CA THR A 195 34.88 -2.33 2.06
C THR A 195 35.07 -2.48 3.57
N SER A 196 34.42 -3.47 4.16
CA SER A 196 34.57 -3.88 5.56
C SER A 196 34.45 -5.41 5.67
N PRO A 197 35.11 -6.08 6.63
CA PRO A 197 34.96 -7.54 6.86
C PRO A 197 33.52 -8.00 7.19
N TYR A 198 32.57 -7.07 7.31
CA TYR A 198 31.19 -7.29 7.72
C TYR A 198 30.14 -6.91 6.66
N ASP A 199 30.57 -6.57 5.45
CA ASP A 199 29.71 -6.07 4.39
C ASP A 199 28.93 -7.19 3.68
N ARG A 200 27.58 -7.14 3.75
CA ARG A 200 26.56 -7.96 3.03
C ARG A 200 26.55 -9.50 3.25
N GLN A 201 25.97 -9.97 4.36
CA GLN A 201 25.81 -11.41 4.68
C GLN A 201 24.98 -12.30 3.70
N ASP A 202 23.97 -11.78 3.00
CA ASP A 202 22.98 -12.66 2.34
C ASP A 202 23.49 -13.39 1.08
N ARG A 203 24.31 -12.71 0.26
CA ARG A 203 24.99 -13.37 -0.89
C ARG A 203 26.03 -14.38 -0.41
N GLU A 204 26.57 -14.18 0.79
CA GLU A 204 27.63 -15.00 1.38
C GLU A 204 27.09 -16.34 1.82
N LEU A 205 25.90 -16.40 2.43
CA LEU A 205 25.30 -17.67 2.82
C LEU A 205 25.08 -18.59 1.61
N GLN A 206 24.63 -18.03 0.48
CA GLN A 206 24.47 -18.79 -0.76
C GLN A 206 25.81 -19.22 -1.36
N LEU A 207 26.83 -18.37 -1.27
CA LEU A 207 28.17 -18.67 -1.75
C LEU A 207 28.84 -19.74 -0.86
N GLN A 208 28.74 -19.61 0.45
CA GLN A 208 29.23 -20.55 1.46
C GLN A 208 28.61 -21.94 1.23
N LYS A 209 27.27 -22.05 1.13
CA LYS A 209 26.59 -23.32 0.79
C LYS A 209 27.09 -23.97 -0.51
N LYS A 210 27.50 -23.16 -1.49
CA LYS A 210 28.00 -23.67 -2.77
C LYS A 210 29.47 -24.09 -2.68
N VAL A 211 30.29 -23.35 -1.93
CA VAL A 211 31.69 -23.69 -1.65
C VAL A 211 31.80 -24.94 -0.77
N GLU A 212 30.88 -25.14 0.17
CA GLU A 212 30.77 -26.37 0.97
C GLU A 212 30.70 -27.63 0.11
N ASN A 213 29.92 -27.60 -0.97
CA ASN A 213 29.82 -28.74 -1.90
C ASN A 213 31.12 -29.02 -2.69
N THR A 214 32.08 -28.10 -2.65
CA THR A 214 33.36 -28.19 -3.36
C THR A 214 34.48 -28.75 -2.48
N ILE A 215 34.45 -28.53 -1.16
CA ILE A 215 35.53 -28.92 -0.24
C ILE A 215 35.36 -30.38 0.19
N LYS A 216 36.44 -31.17 0.18
CA LYS A 216 36.41 -32.55 0.70
C LYS A 216 36.27 -32.55 2.22
N LYS A 217 35.44 -33.46 2.73
CA LYS A 217 35.22 -33.64 4.17
C LYS A 217 36.55 -33.85 4.91
N GLY A 218 36.91 -32.92 5.80
CA GLY A 218 38.12 -32.96 6.63
C GLY A 218 39.29 -32.08 6.16
N GLU A 219 39.19 -31.44 4.99
CA GLU A 219 40.15 -30.42 4.56
C GLU A 219 39.74 -29.04 5.08
N SER A 220 40.68 -28.32 5.69
CA SER A 220 40.47 -26.91 6.05
C SER A 220 40.94 -26.00 4.93
N LEU A 221 40.06 -25.10 4.50
CA LEU A 221 40.33 -24.05 3.54
C LEU A 221 40.13 -22.71 4.24
N PHE A 222 41.15 -21.85 4.25
CA PHE A 222 40.96 -20.48 4.73
C PHE A 222 40.13 -19.70 3.70
N PHE A 223 38.89 -19.39 4.03
CA PHE A 223 37.99 -18.68 3.13
C PHE A 223 37.32 -17.52 3.86
N GLY A 224 37.44 -16.30 3.33
CA GLY A 224 36.96 -15.12 4.02
C GLY A 224 37.34 -13.79 3.38
N TYR A 225 37.29 -12.73 4.18
CA TYR A 225 37.46 -11.35 3.76
C TYR A 225 38.69 -10.68 4.33
N LEU A 226 39.21 -9.72 3.58
CA LEU A 226 40.11 -8.68 4.05
C LEU A 226 39.41 -7.33 3.91
N GLY A 227 39.40 -6.55 5.00
CA GLY A 227 38.98 -5.16 4.96
C GLY A 227 39.88 -4.35 4.02
N LEU A 228 39.36 -3.25 3.48
CA LEU A 228 40.05 -2.47 2.45
C LEU A 228 41.43 -1.99 2.91
N GLU A 229 41.54 -1.54 4.16
CA GLU A 229 42.81 -1.11 4.75
C GLU A 229 43.81 -2.27 4.85
N ALA A 230 43.39 -3.42 5.39
CA ALA A 230 44.22 -4.61 5.49
C ALA A 230 44.65 -5.13 4.11
N TYR A 231 43.74 -5.13 3.14
CA TYR A 231 44.05 -5.47 1.75
C TYR A 231 45.09 -4.52 1.16
N ASN A 232 44.95 -3.21 1.35
CA ASN A 232 45.90 -2.23 0.83
C ASN A 232 47.28 -2.37 1.51
N LYS A 233 47.32 -2.67 2.82
CA LYS A 233 48.58 -3.00 3.51
C LYS A 233 49.26 -4.22 2.89
N ILE A 234 48.53 -5.33 2.74
CA ILE A 234 49.02 -6.55 2.08
C ILE A 234 49.50 -6.24 0.65
N LYS A 235 48.73 -5.45 -0.12
CA LYS A 235 49.09 -5.02 -1.47
C LYS A 235 50.41 -4.25 -1.48
N ASN A 236 50.59 -3.31 -0.56
CA ASN A 236 51.83 -2.52 -0.47
C ASN A 236 53.05 -3.41 -0.19
N TYR A 237 52.92 -4.41 0.70
CA TYR A 237 53.99 -5.40 0.93
C TYR A 237 54.26 -6.30 -0.27
N SER A 238 53.30 -6.44 -1.19
CA SER A 238 53.45 -7.22 -2.42
C SER A 238 53.98 -6.41 -3.62
N SER A 239 54.07 -5.08 -3.50
CA SER A 239 54.48 -4.19 -4.61
C SER A 239 56.00 -3.94 -4.64
N HIS A 240 56.57 -3.98 -5.85
CA HIS A 240 58.00 -3.73 -6.12
C HIS A 240 58.51 -2.33 -5.70
N GLU A 241 57.63 -1.34 -5.46
CA GLU A 241 58.02 0.03 -5.10
C GLU A 241 58.76 0.16 -3.74
N LEU A 242 58.54 -0.76 -2.79
CA LEU A 242 59.23 -0.75 -1.49
C LEU A 242 60.73 -1.11 -1.59
N ILE A 243 61.13 -1.80 -2.67
CA ILE A 243 62.54 -2.11 -2.97
C ILE A 243 63.34 -0.81 -3.16
N ASN A 244 62.72 0.25 -3.68
CA ASN A 244 63.37 1.54 -3.92
C ASN A 244 63.45 2.44 -2.67
N GLN A 245 62.77 2.09 -1.57
CA GLN A 245 62.75 2.88 -0.32
C GLN A 245 63.54 2.22 0.84
N GLY A 246 64.29 1.15 0.56
CA GLY A 246 65.23 0.55 1.52
C GLY A 246 64.62 -0.36 2.59
N MET A 247 63.38 -0.83 2.41
CA MET A 247 62.75 -1.81 3.31
C MET A 247 62.91 -3.25 2.75
N SER A 248 63.87 -3.97 3.35
CA SER A 248 64.18 -5.42 3.30
C SER A 248 63.95 -6.21 1.98
N GLU A 249 65.06 -6.69 1.41
CA GLU A 249 65.15 -7.71 0.34
C GLU A 249 64.57 -9.10 0.72
N ASP A 250 64.07 -9.29 1.95
CA ASP A 250 63.74 -10.62 2.47
C ASP A 250 62.32 -11.14 2.13
N ILE A 251 61.45 -10.27 1.61
CA ILE A 251 60.00 -10.54 1.53
C ILE A 251 59.54 -10.97 0.12
N LEU A 252 60.28 -10.61 -0.94
CA LEU A 252 59.87 -10.78 -2.33
C LEU A 252 60.66 -11.91 -3.05
N VAL A 253 60.13 -12.43 -4.16
CA VAL A 253 60.75 -13.47 -5.02
C VAL A 253 61.36 -12.80 -6.27
N GLU A 254 62.58 -13.19 -6.67
CA GLU A 254 63.27 -12.78 -7.90
C GLU A 254 62.79 -13.53 -9.17
N GLU A 255 61.51 -13.89 -9.29
CA GLU A 255 60.97 -14.52 -10.52
C GLU A 255 60.22 -13.48 -11.37
N GLU A 256 60.27 -13.59 -12.70
CA GLU A 256 59.46 -12.81 -13.64
C GLU A 256 57.96 -13.12 -13.41
N LEU A 257 57.35 -12.38 -12.48
CA LEU A 257 55.94 -12.45 -12.19
C LEU A 257 55.16 -11.58 -13.18
N PRO A 258 53.93 -11.97 -13.58
CA PRO A 258 53.02 -11.07 -14.29
C PRO A 258 52.80 -9.78 -13.47
N GLU A 259 52.67 -8.61 -14.12
CA GLU A 259 52.48 -7.31 -13.46
C GLU A 259 51.31 -7.25 -12.44
N SER A 260 50.37 -8.20 -12.52
CA SER A 260 49.17 -8.29 -11.67
C SER A 260 49.28 -9.27 -10.49
N VAL A 261 50.46 -9.89 -10.28
CA VAL A 261 50.70 -10.93 -9.26
C VAL A 261 51.85 -10.53 -8.33
N GLY A 262 51.62 -10.60 -7.02
CA GLY A 262 52.65 -10.40 -6.00
C GLY A 262 52.77 -11.62 -5.07
N ILE A 263 53.93 -11.81 -4.46
CA ILE A 263 54.14 -12.89 -3.46
C ILE A 263 54.66 -12.27 -2.17
N ILE A 264 54.05 -12.62 -1.05
CA ILE A 264 54.49 -12.23 0.30
C ILE A 264 54.94 -13.49 1.02
N LYS A 265 56.20 -13.51 1.47
CA LYS A 265 56.78 -14.65 2.19
C LYS A 265 56.44 -14.64 3.68
N ASN A 266 56.61 -15.79 4.33
CA ASN A 266 56.63 -15.95 5.80
C ASN A 266 55.35 -15.47 6.52
N VAL A 267 54.20 -15.80 5.96
CA VAL A 267 52.91 -15.52 6.61
C VAL A 267 52.58 -16.65 7.57
N LYS A 268 52.17 -16.29 8.79
CA LYS A 268 51.56 -17.21 9.74
C LYS A 268 50.12 -16.85 9.97
N LEU A 269 49.27 -17.87 9.93
CA LEU A 269 47.83 -17.77 10.13
C LEU A 269 47.35 -18.93 11.01
N LYS A 270 46.62 -18.62 12.07
CA LYS A 270 45.96 -19.58 12.95
C LYS A 270 44.56 -19.08 13.25
N CYS A 271 43.55 -19.90 13.01
CA CYS A 271 42.20 -19.66 13.49
C CYS A 271 41.56 -21.04 13.65
N ASP A 272 41.26 -21.48 14.86
CA ASP A 272 40.61 -22.78 15.07
C ASP A 272 39.10 -22.55 15.15
N ILE A 273 38.30 -23.22 14.31
CA ILE A 273 36.84 -23.10 14.28
C ILE A 273 36.25 -24.48 14.53
N ASN A 274 35.34 -24.58 15.50
CA ASN A 274 34.59 -25.79 15.80
C ASN A 274 33.09 -25.53 15.72
N TYR A 275 32.34 -26.63 15.59
CA TYR A 275 30.90 -26.59 15.34
C TYR A 275 30.16 -27.48 16.33
N PRO A 276 30.17 -27.15 17.64
CA PRO A 276 29.50 -27.97 18.63
C PRO A 276 27.98 -27.99 18.39
N VAL A 277 27.38 -29.16 18.55
CA VAL A 277 25.92 -29.27 18.72
C VAL A 277 25.61 -28.86 20.15
N ILE A 278 24.79 -27.83 20.29
CA ILE A 278 24.34 -27.31 21.57
C ILE A 278 22.82 -27.43 21.67
N LYS A 279 22.33 -27.44 22.90
CA LYS A 279 20.91 -27.32 23.19
C LYS A 279 20.59 -25.87 23.56
N THR A 280 19.64 -25.27 22.86
CA THR A 280 19.15 -23.92 23.12
C THR A 280 17.62 -23.87 23.07
N ALA A 281 17.00 -22.70 23.23
CA ALA A 281 15.55 -22.53 23.19
C ALA A 281 15.12 -21.23 22.52
N ASN A 282 13.99 -21.28 21.81
CA ASN A 282 13.17 -20.10 21.58
C ASN A 282 12.41 -19.77 22.87
N ILE A 283 12.09 -18.49 23.06
CA ILE A 283 11.24 -18.03 24.16
C ILE A 283 9.94 -17.44 23.64
N LEU A 284 8.81 -17.93 24.15
CA LEU A 284 7.47 -17.65 23.64
C LEU A 284 6.54 -17.26 24.79
N GLY A 285 5.99 -16.05 24.72
CA GLY A 285 4.91 -15.58 25.59
C GLY A 285 3.64 -15.31 24.79
N LYS A 286 2.46 -15.45 25.37
CA LYS A 286 1.18 -15.17 24.70
C LYS A 286 0.24 -14.28 25.49
N ILE A 287 -0.62 -13.61 24.74
CA ILE A 287 -1.84 -12.96 25.21
C ILE A 287 -3.00 -13.56 24.42
N ASP A 288 -3.89 -14.24 25.13
CA ASP A 288 -5.06 -14.91 24.55
C ASP A 288 -5.99 -13.89 23.85
N GLY A 289 -6.40 -14.22 22.63
CA GLY A 289 -7.37 -13.45 21.87
C GLY A 289 -8.80 -13.99 22.03
N LYS A 290 -9.75 -13.25 21.45
CA LYS A 290 -11.15 -13.66 21.35
C LYS A 290 -11.32 -14.90 20.46
N ALA A 291 -10.68 -14.91 19.30
CA ALA A 291 -10.65 -16.09 18.41
C ALA A 291 -9.58 -17.08 18.88
N LYS A 292 -9.97 -18.34 19.06
CA LYS A 292 -9.08 -19.41 19.56
C LYS A 292 -8.21 -20.05 18.49
N ASP A 293 -8.50 -19.81 17.21
CA ASP A 293 -7.83 -20.42 16.06
C ASP A 293 -7.00 -19.44 15.22
N LYS A 294 -6.92 -18.15 15.63
CA LYS A 294 -6.20 -17.10 14.89
C LYS A 294 -5.05 -16.55 15.69
N TYR A 295 -3.90 -16.39 15.04
CA TYR A 295 -2.67 -16.01 15.71
C TYR A 295 -1.96 -14.86 14.99
N LEU A 296 -1.36 -13.98 15.78
CA LEU A 296 -0.37 -13.00 15.34
C LEU A 296 0.92 -13.27 16.10
N ILE A 297 2.00 -13.61 15.40
CA ILE A 297 3.33 -13.73 15.98
C ILE A 297 4.06 -12.41 15.79
N ILE A 298 4.49 -11.79 16.89
CA ILE A 298 5.42 -10.66 16.90
C ILE A 298 6.79 -11.24 17.27
N GLY A 299 7.65 -11.39 16.28
CA GLY A 299 8.94 -12.07 16.40
C GLY A 299 10.11 -11.10 16.43
N ALA A 300 11.14 -11.47 17.17
CA ALA A 300 12.44 -10.80 17.13
C ALA A 300 13.56 -11.82 17.39
N ASN A 301 14.69 -11.63 16.74
CA ASN A 301 15.90 -12.38 17.02
C ASN A 301 16.49 -11.95 18.38
N ILE A 302 16.93 -12.90 19.21
CA ILE A 302 17.47 -12.65 20.57
C ILE A 302 18.97 -12.98 20.72
N ASP A 303 19.56 -13.77 19.80
CA ASP A 303 20.99 -14.10 19.82
C ASP A 303 21.83 -13.19 18.93
N HIS A 304 23.12 -13.12 19.20
CA HIS A 304 24.05 -12.39 18.34
C HIS A 304 25.39 -13.16 18.24
N VAL A 305 26.45 -12.50 17.79
CA VAL A 305 27.74 -13.15 17.45
C VAL A 305 28.48 -13.71 18.67
N GLY A 306 28.28 -13.16 19.87
CA GLY A 306 28.98 -13.57 21.09
C GLY A 306 30.20 -12.75 21.43
N GLN A 307 31.23 -13.43 21.94
CA GLN A 307 32.51 -12.82 22.31
C GLN A 307 33.46 -12.76 21.11
N GLY A 308 34.27 -11.71 21.10
CA GLY A 308 35.36 -11.52 20.16
C GLY A 308 36.72 -11.56 20.85
N MET A 309 37.74 -11.06 20.15
CA MET A 309 39.13 -11.09 20.62
C MET A 309 39.34 -10.22 21.86
N ASN A 310 40.36 -10.55 22.66
CA ASN A 310 40.83 -9.73 23.79
C ASN A 310 39.73 -9.39 24.82
N GLY A 311 38.75 -10.28 25.01
CA GLY A 311 37.64 -10.08 25.94
C GLY A 311 36.58 -9.07 25.47
N LYS A 312 36.69 -8.57 24.23
CA LYS A 312 35.62 -7.77 23.60
C LYS A 312 34.40 -8.66 23.34
N HIS A 313 33.23 -8.05 23.23
CA HIS A 313 32.00 -8.71 22.83
C HIS A 313 31.34 -7.90 21.74
N PHE A 314 30.52 -8.56 20.92
CA PHE A 314 29.68 -7.90 19.92
C PHE A 314 28.40 -7.43 20.61
N PRO A 315 28.19 -6.10 20.82
CA PRO A 315 27.06 -5.65 21.62
C PRO A 315 25.71 -5.93 20.93
N GLY A 316 25.66 -5.81 19.60
CA GLY A 316 24.48 -6.11 18.80
C GLY A 316 23.27 -5.27 19.21
N ALA A 317 23.47 -3.97 19.38
CA ALA A 317 22.42 -3.05 19.81
C ALA A 317 21.36 -2.87 18.71
N LEU A 318 21.78 -2.56 17.49
CA LEU A 318 20.89 -2.51 16.33
C LEU A 318 20.59 -3.92 15.85
N ASN A 319 21.61 -4.73 15.55
CA ASN A 319 21.46 -6.14 15.18
C ASN A 319 21.73 -7.02 16.40
N ASN A 320 20.76 -7.35 17.23
CA ASN A 320 19.31 -7.35 17.01
C ASN A 320 18.52 -6.88 18.23
N ALA A 321 19.22 -6.38 19.27
CA ALA A 321 18.57 -6.03 20.54
C ALA A 321 17.45 -5.00 20.32
N SER A 322 17.54 -4.18 19.27
CA SER A 322 16.49 -3.29 18.78
C SER A 322 15.13 -3.96 18.56
N GLY A 323 15.10 -5.07 17.81
CA GLY A 323 13.89 -5.84 17.55
C GLY A 323 13.34 -6.46 18.83
N THR A 324 14.22 -7.05 19.66
CA THR A 324 13.84 -7.63 20.95
C THR A 324 13.26 -6.58 21.89
N GLY A 325 13.91 -5.42 22.03
CA GLY A 325 13.44 -4.33 22.87
C GLY A 325 12.07 -3.80 22.43
N MET A 326 11.83 -3.71 21.12
CA MET A 326 10.52 -3.33 20.59
C MET A 326 9.47 -4.40 20.87
N MET A 327 9.79 -5.68 20.67
CA MET A 327 8.89 -6.79 20.99
C MET A 327 8.47 -6.76 22.47
N LEU A 328 9.41 -6.53 23.40
CA LEU A 328 9.13 -6.44 24.83
C LEU A 328 8.23 -5.24 25.18
N GLU A 329 8.48 -4.08 24.58
CA GLU A 329 7.63 -2.91 24.80
C GLU A 329 6.23 -3.09 24.21
N LEU A 330 6.11 -3.65 22.99
CA LEU A 330 4.82 -4.00 22.40
C LEU A 330 4.06 -4.98 23.31
N ALA A 331 4.76 -5.96 23.89
CA ALA A 331 4.16 -6.91 24.83
C ALA A 331 3.58 -6.22 26.07
N ARG A 332 4.31 -5.25 26.64
CA ARG A 332 3.83 -4.41 27.75
C ARG A 332 2.61 -3.57 27.34
N VAL A 333 2.70 -2.86 26.22
CA VAL A 333 1.62 -2.00 25.73
C VAL A 333 0.34 -2.80 25.50
N ILE A 334 0.44 -3.95 24.84
CA ILE A 334 -0.71 -4.82 24.54
C ILE A 334 -1.30 -5.42 25.82
N LYS A 335 -0.45 -5.86 26.77
CA LYS A 335 -0.92 -6.45 28.03
C LYS A 335 -1.67 -5.45 28.91
N LEU A 336 -1.30 -4.17 28.86
CA LEU A 336 -1.93 -3.09 29.63
C LEU A 336 -3.26 -2.61 29.03
N GLN A 337 -3.63 -3.08 27.84
CA GLN A 337 -4.91 -2.74 27.23
C GLN A 337 -6.08 -3.39 28.01
N LYS A 338 -7.20 -2.68 28.11
CA LYS A 338 -8.40 -3.16 28.81
C LYS A 338 -9.16 -4.24 28.06
N ASN A 339 -9.05 -4.25 26.72
CA ASN A 339 -9.77 -5.19 25.85
C ASN A 339 -8.86 -6.33 25.42
N LEU A 340 -9.46 -7.46 25.05
CA LEU A 340 -8.72 -8.56 24.42
C LEU A 340 -8.60 -8.33 22.90
N PRO A 341 -7.44 -8.69 22.30
CA PRO A 341 -7.29 -8.70 20.85
C PRO A 341 -8.23 -9.74 20.19
N ASP A 342 -8.56 -9.53 18.92
CA ASP A 342 -9.38 -10.48 18.14
C ASP A 342 -8.66 -11.82 17.92
N ARG A 343 -7.33 -11.82 17.91
CA ARG A 343 -6.45 -12.97 17.69
C ARG A 343 -5.49 -13.15 18.85
N THR A 344 -5.08 -14.38 19.13
CA THR A 344 -4.02 -14.63 20.13
C THR A 344 -2.70 -14.05 19.63
N ILE A 345 -2.04 -13.25 20.44
CA ILE A 345 -0.74 -12.64 20.10
C ILE A 345 0.36 -13.44 20.80
N ILE A 346 1.33 -13.93 20.02
CA ILE A 346 2.51 -14.63 20.52
C ILE A 346 3.71 -13.73 20.32
N PHE A 347 4.44 -13.44 21.40
CA PHE A 347 5.73 -12.76 21.37
C PHE A 347 6.82 -13.82 21.31
N ALA A 348 7.60 -13.83 20.25
CA ALA A 348 8.57 -14.89 19.97
C ALA A 348 10.00 -14.35 19.88
N GLY A 349 10.83 -14.71 20.86
CA GLY A 349 12.27 -14.54 20.81
C GLY A 349 12.93 -15.72 20.09
N TRP A 350 13.37 -15.51 18.85
CA TRP A 350 14.03 -16.51 18.02
C TRP A 350 15.52 -16.60 18.35
N ASN A 351 15.99 -17.83 18.58
CA ASN A 351 17.37 -18.09 18.95
C ASN A 351 18.12 -18.81 17.81
N ALA A 352 19.45 -18.72 17.83
CA ALA A 352 20.34 -19.22 16.79
C ALA A 352 20.00 -18.70 15.38
N LYS A 353 19.66 -17.42 15.23
CA LYS A 353 19.40 -16.81 13.92
C LYS A 353 20.65 -16.72 13.08
N GLU A 354 21.80 -16.41 13.70
CA GLU A 354 23.08 -16.37 12.99
C GLU A 354 23.45 -17.74 12.39
N ASN A 355 22.76 -18.79 12.85
CA ASN A 355 22.84 -20.15 12.37
C ASN A 355 21.70 -20.51 11.37
N VAL A 356 21.44 -19.62 10.39
CA VAL A 356 20.37 -19.71 9.36
C VAL A 356 18.96 -19.69 9.96
N ALA A 357 18.65 -18.79 10.90
CA ALA A 357 17.31 -18.69 11.47
C ALA A 357 16.84 -20.03 12.10
N ALA A 358 17.75 -20.75 12.78
CA ALA A 358 17.51 -22.12 13.22
C ALA A 358 16.30 -22.21 14.18
N GLY A 359 16.11 -21.23 15.06
CA GLY A 359 14.99 -21.15 15.98
C GLY A 359 13.64 -21.05 15.28
N SER A 360 13.47 -20.09 14.37
CA SER A 360 12.22 -19.93 13.60
C SER A 360 11.97 -21.10 12.63
N GLN A 361 13.03 -21.67 12.03
CA GLN A 361 12.93 -22.90 11.26
C GLN A 361 12.42 -24.08 12.10
N TYR A 362 12.95 -24.23 13.32
CA TYR A 362 12.51 -25.28 14.23
C TYR A 362 11.04 -25.10 14.61
N TYR A 363 10.61 -23.86 14.89
CA TYR A 363 9.23 -23.54 15.22
C TYR A 363 8.27 -23.88 14.07
N VAL A 364 8.58 -23.51 12.84
CA VAL A 364 7.73 -23.82 11.67
C VAL A 364 7.62 -25.33 11.44
N LYS A 365 8.68 -26.09 11.70
CA LYS A 365 8.67 -27.57 11.60
C LYS A 365 7.95 -28.24 12.78
N ASN A 366 7.98 -27.63 13.96
CA ASN A 366 7.41 -28.15 15.21
C ASN A 366 6.52 -27.08 15.88
N PRO A 367 5.42 -26.65 15.24
CA PRO A 367 4.64 -25.52 15.71
C PRO A 367 3.96 -25.84 17.04
N LEU A 368 4.01 -24.90 17.97
CA LEU A 368 3.28 -24.96 19.24
C LEU A 368 1.90 -24.27 19.16
N SER A 369 1.61 -23.63 18.04
CA SER A 369 0.30 -23.03 17.73
C SER A 369 -0.05 -23.24 16.26
N PRO A 370 -1.34 -23.39 15.89
CA PRO A 370 -1.78 -23.60 14.51
C PRO A 370 -1.24 -22.56 13.53
N LEU A 371 -0.53 -23.01 12.49
CA LEU A 371 0.09 -22.12 11.50
C LEU A 371 -0.88 -21.63 10.40
N GLU A 372 -1.98 -22.36 10.15
CA GLU A 372 -2.89 -22.09 9.04
C GLU A 372 -3.41 -20.65 9.04
N LYS A 373 -3.89 -20.16 10.20
CA LYS A 373 -4.42 -18.80 10.39
C LYS A 373 -3.46 -17.91 11.20
N THR A 374 -2.17 -18.08 10.96
CA THR A 374 -1.10 -17.29 11.59
C THR A 374 -0.62 -16.17 10.67
N GLN A 375 -0.39 -15.00 11.25
CA GLN A 375 0.31 -13.88 10.62
C GLN A 375 1.58 -13.59 11.40
N VAL A 376 2.67 -13.19 10.75
CA VAL A 376 3.95 -12.91 11.42
C VAL A 376 4.43 -11.50 11.10
N ILE A 377 4.78 -10.75 12.15
CA ILE A 377 5.52 -9.50 12.07
C ILE A 377 6.87 -9.74 12.75
N ASN A 378 7.93 -9.81 11.96
CA ASN A 378 9.30 -9.94 12.46
C ASN A 378 9.98 -8.56 12.53
N LEU A 379 10.70 -8.30 13.61
CA LEU A 379 11.40 -7.05 13.88
C LEU A 379 12.90 -7.32 13.89
N ASP A 380 13.64 -6.68 13.00
CA ASP A 380 15.09 -6.87 12.86
C ASP A 380 15.77 -5.55 12.49
N CYS A 381 16.87 -5.20 13.18
CA CYS A 381 17.67 -4.00 12.91
C CYS A 381 16.83 -2.72 12.75
N ILE A 382 16.00 -2.37 13.74
CA ILE A 382 15.10 -1.20 13.70
C ILE A 382 15.64 -0.02 14.52
N GLY A 383 15.33 1.21 14.09
CA GLY A 383 15.67 2.41 14.85
C GLY A 383 17.11 2.85 14.66
N SER A 384 17.63 2.83 13.44
CA SER A 384 19.01 3.21 13.13
C SER A 384 19.21 4.72 13.14
N THR A 385 20.39 5.20 13.54
CA THR A 385 20.76 6.63 13.43
C THR A 385 21.06 7.08 12.00
N VAL A 386 21.25 6.14 11.07
CA VAL A 386 21.55 6.42 9.67
C VAL A 386 20.30 6.85 8.94
N ASP A 387 20.30 7.98 8.25
CA ASP A 387 19.18 8.38 7.40
C ASP A 387 18.91 7.32 6.32
N GLY A 388 17.66 6.87 6.25
CA GLY A 388 17.26 5.78 5.38
C GLY A 388 15.82 5.34 5.60
N GLU A 389 15.29 4.64 4.61
CA GLU A 389 13.91 4.20 4.56
C GLU A 389 13.67 2.94 5.42
N ILE A 390 12.47 2.85 6.02
CA ILE A 390 12.02 1.64 6.72
C ILE A 390 11.54 0.65 5.67
N ARG A 391 12.25 -0.47 5.53
CA ARG A 391 11.91 -1.52 4.57
C ARG A 391 10.94 -2.50 5.20
N PHE A 392 9.91 -2.85 4.44
CA PHE A 392 8.98 -3.91 4.77
C PHE A 392 9.16 -5.05 3.78
N GLU A 393 9.88 -6.07 4.20
CA GLU A 393 10.29 -7.19 3.35
C GLU A 393 9.29 -8.34 3.49
N THR A 394 8.83 -8.86 2.36
CA THR A 394 7.93 -10.02 2.33
C THR A 394 7.96 -10.67 0.94
N LYS A 395 7.27 -11.81 0.82
CA LYS A 395 6.99 -12.48 -0.44
C LYS A 395 5.72 -13.31 -0.31
N GLY A 396 5.02 -13.44 -1.44
CA GLY A 396 3.76 -14.16 -1.51
C GLY A 396 2.58 -13.22 -1.31
N GLU A 397 1.49 -13.53 -1.99
CA GLU A 397 0.36 -12.61 -2.17
C GLU A 397 -0.25 -12.13 -0.85
N ALA A 398 -0.51 -13.04 0.08
CA ALA A 398 -1.07 -12.70 1.39
C ALA A 398 -0.08 -11.89 2.27
N GLY A 399 1.22 -12.14 2.15
CA GLY A 399 2.26 -11.35 2.83
C GLY A 399 2.38 -9.93 2.27
N GLU A 400 2.32 -9.79 0.94
CA GLU A 400 2.33 -8.50 0.25
C GLU A 400 1.08 -7.66 0.60
N ILE A 401 -0.08 -8.29 0.71
CA ILE A 401 -1.32 -7.65 1.17
C ILE A 401 -1.19 -7.17 2.62
N LEU A 402 -0.62 -7.99 3.51
CA LEU A 402 -0.37 -7.62 4.90
C LEU A 402 0.61 -6.44 5.01
N ARG A 403 1.72 -6.48 4.26
CA ARG A 403 2.68 -5.38 4.15
C ARG A 403 1.98 -4.09 3.70
N ASP A 404 1.26 -4.15 2.59
CA ASP A 404 0.61 -2.99 2.00
C ASP A 404 -0.45 -2.39 2.94
N LYS A 405 -1.08 -3.21 3.79
CA LYS A 405 -1.97 -2.74 4.85
C LYS A 405 -1.23 -1.98 5.95
N ILE A 406 -0.08 -2.47 6.40
CA ILE A 406 0.72 -1.82 7.44
C ILE A 406 1.35 -0.52 6.94
N ILE A 407 1.84 -0.50 5.69
CA ILE A 407 2.36 0.72 5.06
C ILE A 407 1.29 1.82 5.00
N GLN A 408 0.02 1.50 4.73
CA GLN A 408 -1.04 2.52 4.76
C GLN A 408 -1.21 3.20 6.13
N TYR A 409 -0.93 2.49 7.23
CA TYR A 409 -0.90 3.11 8.57
C TYR A 409 0.35 3.97 8.80
N ALA A 410 1.45 3.71 8.09
CA ALA A 410 2.62 4.58 8.08
C ALA A 410 2.37 5.85 7.26
N GLU A 411 1.72 5.74 6.10
CA GLU A 411 1.33 6.90 5.27
C GLU A 411 0.36 7.83 6.00
N ASP A 412 -0.62 7.30 6.73
CA ASP A 412 -1.58 8.09 7.52
C ASP A 412 -0.91 8.98 8.60
N LEU A 413 0.24 8.55 9.13
CA LEU A 413 1.03 9.32 10.11
C LEU A 413 1.75 10.51 9.47
N LYS A 414 2.12 10.40 8.19
CA LYS A 414 2.68 11.52 7.41
C LYS A 414 1.64 12.63 7.27
N ASP A 415 0.41 12.26 6.94
CA ASP A 415 -0.67 13.23 6.68
C ASP A 415 -1.21 13.90 7.95
N THR A 416 -1.15 13.22 9.11
CA THR A 416 -1.74 13.73 10.36
C THR A 416 -0.75 14.34 11.34
N ASN A 417 0.46 13.78 11.46
CA ASN A 417 1.45 14.19 12.46
C ASN A 417 2.75 14.72 11.83
N ASN A 418 2.77 14.90 10.50
CA ASN A 418 3.96 15.27 9.74
C ASN A 418 5.16 14.32 9.98
N LEU A 419 4.87 13.08 10.38
CA LEU A 419 5.87 12.03 10.58
C LEU A 419 6.14 11.39 9.24
N GLN A 420 7.17 11.87 8.54
CA GLN A 420 7.61 11.26 7.29
C GLN A 420 8.22 9.88 7.59
N ILE A 421 7.58 8.85 7.04
CA ILE A 421 8.08 7.48 7.04
C ILE A 421 8.29 7.12 5.58
N GLU A 422 9.53 7.15 5.13
CA GLU A 422 9.90 6.63 3.82
C GLU A 422 9.91 5.10 3.90
N THR A 423 9.16 4.46 3.01
CA THR A 423 9.00 3.00 3.01
C THR A 423 9.32 2.41 1.65
N ILE A 424 10.18 1.40 1.62
CA ILE A 424 10.45 0.62 0.40
C ILE A 424 9.74 -0.72 0.49
N LYS A 425 8.99 -1.04 -0.58
CA LYS A 425 8.54 -2.40 -0.86
C LYS A 425 9.68 -3.16 -1.52
N THR A 426 10.35 -4.04 -0.79
CA THR A 426 11.38 -4.91 -1.36
C THR A 426 10.85 -6.35 -1.47
N PRO A 427 11.07 -7.03 -2.62
CA PRO A 427 11.12 -8.50 -2.59
C PRO A 427 12.18 -8.90 -1.57
N VAL A 428 11.95 -9.97 -0.81
CA VAL A 428 12.88 -10.54 0.20
C VAL A 428 14.32 -10.06 0.03
N GLY A 429 14.72 -9.09 0.86
CA GLY A 429 16.04 -8.49 0.82
C GLY A 429 17.05 -9.31 1.62
N ARG A 430 16.79 -9.50 2.92
CA ARG A 430 17.68 -10.19 3.86
C ARG A 430 17.08 -11.46 4.43
N TRP A 431 17.88 -12.52 4.57
CA TRP A 431 17.45 -13.74 5.24
C TRP A 431 17.35 -13.50 6.76
N SER A 432 16.12 -13.52 7.28
CA SER A 432 15.82 -13.35 8.71
C SER A 432 14.67 -14.28 9.12
N ASP A 433 14.21 -14.22 10.37
CA ASP A 433 13.29 -15.21 10.96
C ASP A 433 11.89 -15.27 10.34
N HIS A 434 11.52 -14.30 9.50
CA HIS A 434 10.31 -14.36 8.67
C HIS A 434 10.42 -15.35 7.48
N MET A 435 11.63 -15.71 7.04
CA MET A 435 11.85 -16.56 5.86
C MET A 435 11.22 -17.95 5.97
N PRO A 436 11.42 -18.72 7.07
CA PRO A 436 10.83 -20.05 7.18
C PRO A 436 9.30 -20.05 7.10
N PHE A 437 8.65 -18.97 7.56
CA PHE A 437 7.20 -18.77 7.43
C PHE A 437 6.79 -18.54 5.97
N ILE A 438 7.51 -17.67 5.25
CA ILE A 438 7.26 -17.43 3.81
C ILE A 438 7.43 -18.71 2.99
N GLU A 439 8.48 -19.50 3.25
CA GLU A 439 8.75 -20.76 2.56
C GLU A 439 7.63 -21.80 2.77
N THR A 440 6.94 -21.73 3.91
CA THR A 440 5.77 -22.55 4.23
C THR A 440 4.44 -21.87 3.90
N LYS A 441 4.47 -20.79 3.11
CA LYS A 441 3.30 -20.01 2.65
C LYS A 441 2.51 -19.37 3.79
N ILE A 442 3.12 -19.11 4.94
CA ILE A 442 2.51 -18.36 6.04
C ILE A 442 2.79 -16.87 5.81
N PRO A 443 1.78 -15.99 5.87
CA PRO A 443 1.97 -14.56 5.68
C PRO A 443 2.89 -13.97 6.75
N ALA A 444 4.07 -13.54 6.33
CA ALA A 444 5.07 -12.96 7.23
C ALA A 444 5.71 -11.73 6.61
N ILE A 445 5.96 -10.72 7.43
CA ILE A 445 6.70 -9.51 7.05
C ILE A 445 7.92 -9.35 7.96
N ASN A 446 8.97 -8.74 7.44
CA ASN A 446 10.10 -8.25 8.21
C ASN A 446 10.17 -6.74 8.11
N ILE A 447 10.25 -6.08 9.26
CA ILE A 447 10.42 -4.64 9.36
C ILE A 447 11.87 -4.38 9.73
N ILE A 448 12.59 -3.65 8.86
CA ILE A 448 14.01 -3.38 9.00
C ILE A 448 14.37 -1.97 8.54
N ASP A 449 15.26 -1.30 9.27
CA ASP A 449 15.75 0.04 8.94
C ASP A 449 17.07 -0.04 8.13
N GLY A 450 17.51 1.08 7.55
CA GLY A 450 18.85 1.22 7.00
C GLY A 450 19.90 1.06 8.10
N SER A 451 21.00 0.33 7.85
CA SER A 451 21.94 -0.05 8.91
C SER A 451 23.40 0.17 8.51
N LEU A 452 24.20 0.73 9.43
CA LEU A 452 25.65 0.78 9.38
C LEU A 452 26.23 -0.11 10.49
N ASN A 453 27.47 -0.58 10.31
CA ASN A 453 28.25 -1.27 11.35
C ASN A 453 27.61 -2.54 11.94
N LEU A 454 26.77 -3.23 11.18
CA LEU A 454 26.24 -4.52 11.62
C LEU A 454 27.35 -5.54 11.81
N TYR A 455 27.19 -6.41 12.82
CA TYR A 455 28.14 -7.49 13.12
C TYR A 455 29.52 -7.03 13.60
N THR A 456 29.70 -5.76 13.97
CA THR A 456 30.98 -5.24 14.46
C THR A 456 30.95 -4.95 15.96
N TYR A 457 32.12 -4.70 16.56
CA TYR A 457 32.21 -4.20 17.94
C TYR A 457 31.60 -2.79 18.10
N GLU A 458 31.39 -2.08 17.01
CA GLU A 458 30.82 -0.74 16.98
C GLU A 458 29.29 -0.74 16.93
N ASP A 459 28.62 -1.91 16.83
CA ASP A 459 27.16 -2.03 16.95
C ASP A 459 26.67 -1.82 18.40
N ASN A 460 26.85 -0.60 18.88
CA ASN A 460 26.54 -0.16 20.23
C ASN A 460 25.28 0.72 20.27
N ILE A 461 24.86 1.11 21.47
CA ILE A 461 23.61 1.85 21.71
C ILE A 461 23.57 3.23 21.04
N ASP A 462 24.72 3.83 20.70
CA ASP A 462 24.80 5.13 20.04
C ASP A 462 24.34 5.06 18.57
N ASN A 463 24.27 3.85 18.00
CA ASN A 463 23.73 3.61 16.65
C ASN A 463 22.20 3.55 16.63
N VAL A 464 21.53 3.74 17.78
CA VAL A 464 20.08 3.56 17.92
C VAL A 464 19.39 4.91 18.17
N SER A 465 18.51 5.30 17.25
CA SER A 465 17.67 6.49 17.31
C SER A 465 16.32 6.21 17.98
N LYS A 466 16.07 6.86 19.12
CA LYS A 466 14.77 6.82 19.81
C LYS A 466 13.62 7.33 18.95
N GLU A 467 13.87 8.37 18.14
CA GLU A 467 12.85 8.93 17.25
C GLU A 467 12.41 7.91 16.20
N LYS A 468 13.36 7.18 15.60
CA LYS A 468 13.02 6.13 14.64
C LYS A 468 12.36 4.93 15.29
N LEU A 469 12.78 4.52 16.49
CA LEU A 469 12.07 3.51 17.27
C LEU A 469 10.61 3.92 17.51
N LYS A 470 10.38 5.19 17.84
CA LYS A 470 9.03 5.74 17.99
C LYS A 470 8.21 5.61 16.72
N LYS A 471 8.77 6.01 15.57
CA LYS A 471 8.10 5.90 14.26
C LYS A 471 7.69 4.45 13.96
N VAL A 472 8.62 3.50 14.09
CA VAL A 472 8.34 2.06 13.87
C VAL A 472 7.27 1.55 14.84
N GLY A 473 7.40 1.87 16.13
CA GLY A 473 6.46 1.43 17.16
C GLY A 473 5.03 1.93 16.92
N ILE A 474 4.87 3.22 16.59
CA ILE A 474 3.55 3.82 16.31
C ILE A 474 2.89 3.18 15.08
N VAL A 475 3.65 2.88 14.02
CA VAL A 475 3.10 2.17 12.84
C VAL A 475 2.52 0.82 13.22
N ILE A 476 3.30 0.02 13.96
CA ILE A 476 2.87 -1.31 14.40
C ILE A 476 1.68 -1.21 15.35
N ILE A 477 1.70 -0.25 16.29
CA ILE A 477 0.60 -0.02 17.23
C ILE A 477 -0.67 0.39 16.53
N ASN A 478 -0.61 1.28 15.54
CA ASN A 478 -1.80 1.68 14.79
C ASN A 478 -2.40 0.51 14.02
N TYR A 479 -1.56 -0.32 13.42
CA TYR A 479 -2.00 -1.58 12.83
C TYR A 479 -2.66 -2.49 13.89
N ILE A 480 -2.04 -2.70 15.04
CA ILE A 480 -2.57 -3.56 16.11
C ILE A 480 -3.89 -3.01 16.66
N LYS A 481 -3.96 -1.71 16.99
CA LYS A 481 -5.16 -1.00 17.46
C LYS A 481 -6.33 -1.22 16.51
N ARG A 482 -6.12 -1.03 15.21
CA ARG A 482 -7.21 -1.03 14.22
C ARG A 482 -7.54 -2.41 13.66
N GLU A 483 -6.53 -3.22 13.36
CA GLU A 483 -6.72 -4.49 12.68
C GLU A 483 -6.81 -5.68 13.64
N ILE A 484 -6.15 -5.62 14.80
CA ILE A 484 -6.08 -6.73 15.76
C ILE A 484 -7.04 -6.50 16.93
N PHE A 485 -7.09 -5.30 17.52
CA PHE A 485 -8.05 -4.96 18.56
C PHE A 485 -9.43 -4.56 18.01
N LYS A 486 -9.52 -4.32 16.70
CA LYS A 486 -10.73 -3.83 16.01
C LYS A 486 -11.28 -2.57 16.68
N ASP A 487 -10.40 -1.64 17.06
CA ASP A 487 -10.83 -0.37 17.62
C ASP A 487 -11.50 0.49 16.53
N THR A 488 -12.82 0.61 16.65
CA THR A 488 -13.70 1.33 15.73
C THR A 488 -13.97 2.77 16.16
N LEU A 489 -13.26 3.29 17.17
CA LEU A 489 -13.43 4.67 17.61
C LEU A 489 -13.04 5.64 16.48
N ALA A 490 -13.96 6.55 16.16
CA ALA A 490 -13.80 7.57 15.13
C ALA A 490 -13.07 8.80 15.69
N ASP A 491 -11.80 8.64 16.11
CA ASP A 491 -10.93 9.68 16.66
C ASP A 491 -10.56 10.77 15.63
N TYR A 492 -10.83 10.52 14.36
CA TYR A 492 -10.73 11.52 13.30
C TYR A 492 -11.88 12.54 13.31
N LEU A 493 -13.00 12.30 14.02
CA LEU A 493 -14.12 13.23 14.11
C LEU A 493 -13.86 14.34 15.13
N ASN A 494 -14.18 15.59 14.77
CA ASN A 494 -14.15 16.70 15.72
C ASN A 494 -15.50 16.83 16.48
N ASN A 495 -15.51 17.61 17.55
CA ASN A 495 -16.72 17.80 18.38
C ASN A 495 -17.91 18.37 17.58
N ILE A 496 -17.65 19.23 16.60
CA ILE A 496 -18.68 19.85 15.76
C ILE A 496 -19.34 18.79 14.87
N GLU A 497 -18.55 17.94 14.22
CA GLU A 497 -19.03 16.86 13.37
C GLU A 497 -19.83 15.83 14.16
N ILE A 498 -19.39 15.49 15.38
CA ILE A 498 -20.15 14.62 16.28
C ILE A 498 -21.50 15.26 16.61
N ILE A 499 -21.54 16.54 16.95
CA ILE A 499 -22.79 17.27 17.21
C ILE A 499 -23.69 17.28 15.98
N LEU A 500 -23.15 17.53 14.78
CA LEU A 500 -23.90 17.50 13.53
C LEU A 500 -24.51 16.12 13.24
N ILE A 501 -23.75 15.05 13.47
CA ILE A 501 -24.24 13.66 13.34
C ILE A 501 -25.39 13.42 14.34
N ILE A 502 -25.24 13.84 15.60
CA ILE A 502 -26.28 13.68 16.62
C ILE A 502 -27.54 14.47 16.24
N ILE A 503 -27.41 15.71 15.80
CA ILE A 503 -28.54 16.55 15.33
C ILE A 503 -29.24 15.87 14.15
N PHE A 504 -28.48 15.35 13.18
CA PHE A 504 -29.03 14.67 12.01
C PHE A 504 -29.78 13.38 12.38
N LEU A 505 -29.20 12.57 13.28
CA LEU A 505 -29.84 11.36 13.80
C LEU A 505 -31.12 11.68 14.56
N PHE A 506 -31.10 12.71 15.42
CA PHE A 506 -32.27 13.16 16.16
C PHE A 506 -33.36 13.73 15.24
N GLY A 507 -32.99 14.50 14.22
CA GLY A 507 -33.90 15.01 13.21
C GLY A 507 -34.58 13.89 12.42
N THR A 508 -33.81 12.89 11.98
CA THR A 508 -34.33 11.69 11.30
C THR A 508 -35.32 10.93 12.20
N LEU A 509 -34.95 10.73 13.47
CA LEU A 509 -35.80 10.09 14.46
C LEU A 509 -37.10 10.86 14.68
N PHE A 510 -37.01 12.18 14.82
CA PHE A 510 -38.16 13.06 15.00
C PHE A 510 -39.13 12.98 13.82
N ILE A 511 -38.61 13.06 12.58
CA ILE A 511 -39.41 12.90 11.36
C ILE A 511 -40.10 11.54 11.33
N TYR A 512 -39.36 10.46 11.60
CA TYR A 512 -39.88 9.11 11.61
C TYR A 512 -41.01 8.94 12.65
N MET A 513 -40.80 9.46 13.85
CA MET A 513 -41.77 9.40 14.94
C MET A 513 -43.07 10.13 14.58
N ILE A 514 -42.99 11.37 14.08
CA ILE A 514 -44.18 12.13 13.66
C ILE A 514 -44.92 11.40 12.54
N PHE A 515 -44.21 10.89 11.53
CA PHE A 515 -44.82 10.14 10.42
C PHE A 515 -45.52 8.85 10.90
N SER A 516 -44.89 8.11 11.81
CA SER A 516 -45.41 6.84 12.33
C SER A 516 -46.61 7.05 13.26
N ILE A 517 -46.59 8.09 14.10
CA ILE A 517 -47.73 8.46 14.95
C ILE A 517 -48.89 8.94 14.07
N TYR A 518 -48.65 9.81 13.08
CA TYR A 518 -49.69 10.26 12.16
C TYR A 518 -50.41 9.09 11.47
N LYS A 519 -49.65 8.08 11.00
CA LYS A 519 -50.21 6.90 10.34
C LYS A 519 -51.05 6.01 11.28
N THR A 520 -50.77 6.03 12.58
CA THR A 520 -51.45 5.17 13.56
C THR A 520 -52.58 5.86 14.30
N ASN A 521 -52.42 7.15 14.64
CA ASN A 521 -53.41 7.94 15.36
C ASN A 521 -53.19 9.46 15.13
N GLY A 522 -53.72 10.00 14.02
CA GLY A 522 -53.56 11.41 13.64
C GLY A 522 -54.19 12.42 14.62
N ASP A 523 -55.28 12.01 15.29
CA ASP A 523 -56.02 12.83 16.27
C ASP A 523 -55.32 12.93 17.64
N MET A 524 -54.20 12.23 17.83
CA MET A 524 -53.44 12.29 19.07
C MET A 524 -52.92 13.71 19.30
N GLU A 525 -53.14 14.26 20.50
CA GLU A 525 -52.63 15.58 20.88
C GLU A 525 -51.33 15.46 21.68
N ILE A 526 -50.31 16.22 21.29
CA ILE A 526 -49.08 16.43 22.06
C ILE A 526 -49.01 17.92 22.39
N LEU A 527 -48.92 18.27 23.68
CA LEU A 527 -48.89 19.67 24.15
C LEU A 527 -50.07 20.51 23.62
N SER A 528 -51.27 19.92 23.54
CA SER A 528 -52.49 20.54 23.01
C SER A 528 -52.47 20.86 21.51
N ILE A 529 -51.54 20.26 20.75
CA ILE A 529 -51.51 20.33 19.29
C ILE A 529 -51.71 18.91 18.75
N SER A 530 -52.69 18.72 17.87
CA SER A 530 -52.90 17.43 17.18
C SER A 530 -51.70 17.08 16.29
N ILE A 531 -51.34 15.80 16.22
CA ILE A 531 -50.26 15.31 15.34
C ILE A 531 -50.53 15.63 13.86
N GLU A 532 -51.79 15.61 13.43
CA GLU A 532 -52.18 16.04 12.08
C GLU A 532 -51.75 17.49 11.80
N ASN A 533 -52.04 18.43 12.69
CA ASN A 533 -51.59 19.82 12.58
C ASN A 533 -50.06 19.95 12.53
N ILE A 534 -49.30 19.12 13.28
CA ILE A 534 -47.83 19.12 13.22
C ILE A 534 -47.36 18.59 11.87
N TYR A 535 -47.94 17.49 11.39
CA TYR A 535 -47.57 16.84 10.13
C TYR A 535 -47.81 17.75 8.92
N TYR A 536 -48.92 18.48 8.89
CA TYR A 536 -49.24 19.45 7.84
C TYR A 536 -48.66 20.85 8.09
N SER A 537 -48.01 21.07 9.23
CA SER A 537 -47.39 22.37 9.53
C SER A 537 -46.31 22.72 8.50
N LEU A 538 -46.21 24.02 8.19
CA LEU A 538 -45.16 24.52 7.30
C LEU A 538 -43.74 24.17 7.81
N PRO A 539 -43.39 24.32 9.11
CA PRO A 539 -42.06 23.97 9.60
C PRO A 539 -41.71 22.50 9.42
N PHE A 540 -42.64 21.58 9.71
CA PHE A 540 -42.39 20.15 9.54
C PHE A 540 -42.21 19.78 8.06
N ASN A 541 -43.04 20.33 7.17
CA ASN A 541 -42.91 20.08 5.73
C ASN A 541 -41.60 20.64 5.15
N ILE A 542 -41.12 21.79 5.65
CA ILE A 542 -39.80 22.32 5.29
C ILE A 542 -38.72 21.36 5.77
N LEU A 543 -38.75 20.94 7.04
CA LEU A 543 -37.80 19.99 7.62
C LEU A 543 -37.76 18.67 6.82
N LEU A 544 -38.93 18.09 6.55
CA LEU A 544 -39.08 16.86 5.78
C LEU A 544 -38.49 16.99 4.37
N LYS A 545 -38.81 18.08 3.65
CA LYS A 545 -38.24 18.34 2.33
C LYS A 545 -36.73 18.53 2.39
N CYS A 546 -36.21 19.25 3.38
CA CYS A 546 -34.77 19.40 3.59
C CYS A 546 -34.10 18.03 3.78
N PHE A 547 -34.62 17.17 4.66
CA PHE A 547 -34.08 15.82 4.83
C PHE A 547 -34.19 14.96 3.57
N TYR A 548 -35.30 15.05 2.85
CA TYR A 548 -35.52 14.32 1.60
C TYR A 548 -34.53 14.69 0.49
N PHE A 549 -34.07 15.94 0.44
CA PHE A 549 -33.06 16.38 -0.53
C PHE A 549 -31.62 16.22 -0.04
N ILE A 550 -31.34 16.57 1.22
CA ILE A 550 -30.00 16.56 1.81
C ILE A 550 -29.51 15.12 1.98
N THR A 551 -30.35 14.20 2.44
CA THR A 551 -29.91 12.84 2.77
C THR A 551 -29.42 12.06 1.54
N PRO A 552 -30.17 11.99 0.41
CA PRO A 552 -29.68 11.31 -0.79
C PRO A 552 -28.46 12.02 -1.38
N ALA A 553 -28.43 13.35 -1.37
CA ALA A 553 -27.27 14.12 -1.86
C ALA A 553 -26.02 13.82 -1.04
N PHE A 554 -26.13 13.78 0.29
CA PHE A 554 -25.04 13.40 1.18
C PHE A 554 -24.62 11.95 0.98
N ILE A 555 -25.56 11.01 0.85
CA ILE A 555 -25.24 9.59 0.60
C ILE A 555 -24.48 9.44 -0.71
N ILE A 556 -24.91 10.10 -1.79
CA ILE A 556 -24.23 10.06 -3.09
C ILE A 556 -22.84 10.68 -2.98
N LEU A 557 -22.74 11.87 -2.39
CA LEU A 557 -21.47 12.57 -2.16
C LEU A 557 -20.50 11.72 -1.35
N PHE A 558 -20.95 11.20 -0.21
CA PHE A 558 -20.16 10.35 0.67
C PHE A 558 -19.76 9.04 -0.03
N SER A 559 -20.66 8.40 -0.78
CA SER A 559 -20.35 7.17 -1.51
C SER A 559 -19.29 7.40 -2.58
N LEU A 560 -19.36 8.51 -3.32
CA LEU A 560 -18.35 8.89 -4.31
C LEU A 560 -16.99 9.13 -3.64
N ILE A 561 -16.98 9.88 -2.54
CA ILE A 561 -15.76 10.17 -1.77
C ILE A 561 -15.17 8.88 -1.18
N PHE A 562 -16.03 8.01 -0.65
CA PHE A 562 -15.63 6.74 -0.06
C PHE A 562 -15.00 5.82 -1.08
N ILE A 563 -15.62 5.66 -2.26
CA ILE A 563 -15.08 4.88 -3.37
C ILE A 563 -13.76 5.50 -3.85
N GLY A 564 -13.70 6.82 -3.99
CA GLY A 564 -12.47 7.54 -4.34
C GLY A 564 -11.35 7.40 -3.30
N SER A 565 -11.69 7.12 -2.04
CA SER A 565 -10.74 6.94 -0.93
C SER A 565 -10.27 5.49 -0.77
N LEU A 566 -10.76 4.55 -1.61
CA LEU A 566 -10.25 3.18 -1.62
C LEU A 566 -8.81 3.14 -2.14
N PRO A 567 -7.95 2.25 -1.61
CA PRO A 567 -6.61 2.09 -2.14
C PRO A 567 -6.67 1.64 -3.62
N LEU A 568 -5.94 2.30 -4.52
CA LEU A 568 -5.94 1.95 -5.96
C LEU A 568 -5.47 0.52 -6.22
N ASN A 569 -4.50 0.05 -5.43
CA ASN A 569 -4.02 -1.32 -5.43
C ASN A 569 -4.88 -2.24 -4.55
N PHE A 570 -6.17 -1.93 -4.34
CA PHE A 570 -7.08 -2.76 -3.57
C PHE A 570 -6.98 -4.20 -4.03
N ASN A 571 -6.53 -5.07 -3.12
CA ASN A 571 -6.38 -6.48 -3.37
C ASN A 571 -6.97 -7.27 -2.21
N MET A 572 -7.50 -8.44 -2.54
CA MET A 572 -8.19 -9.32 -1.63
C MET A 572 -7.92 -10.77 -2.01
N VAL A 573 -7.43 -11.55 -1.06
CA VAL A 573 -7.06 -12.96 -1.26
C VAL A 573 -7.60 -13.79 -0.12
N PHE A 574 -8.19 -14.93 -0.47
CA PHE A 574 -8.56 -15.93 0.51
C PHE A 574 -7.40 -16.91 0.68
N HIS A 575 -6.79 -16.93 1.86
CA HIS A 575 -5.61 -17.72 2.17
C HIS A 575 -5.83 -18.46 3.49
N ASN A 576 -5.68 -19.80 3.48
CA ASN A 576 -5.83 -20.68 4.65
C ASN A 576 -7.09 -20.41 5.50
N GLY A 577 -8.23 -20.18 4.86
CA GLY A 577 -9.49 -19.96 5.57
C GLY A 577 -9.69 -18.53 6.08
N GLU A 578 -8.81 -17.59 5.71
CA GLU A 578 -8.93 -16.17 6.06
C GLU A 578 -8.88 -15.26 4.84
N LEU A 579 -9.60 -14.14 4.95
CA LEU A 579 -9.59 -13.08 3.95
C LEU A 579 -8.51 -12.05 4.29
N TYR A 580 -7.47 -11.99 3.48
CA TYR A 580 -6.45 -10.95 3.54
C TYR A 580 -6.85 -9.83 2.59
N THR A 581 -6.88 -8.61 3.08
CA THR A 581 -7.12 -7.42 2.26
C THR A 581 -6.26 -6.28 2.74
N ASN A 582 -5.75 -5.49 1.80
CA ASN A 582 -5.02 -4.27 2.12
C ASN A 582 -5.99 -3.12 2.44
N PHE A 583 -7.29 -3.30 2.27
CA PHE A 583 -8.29 -2.32 2.68
C PHE A 583 -8.41 -2.23 4.20
N SER A 584 -8.37 -0.98 4.70
CA SER A 584 -8.76 -0.62 6.06
C SER A 584 -10.00 0.25 6.02
N MET A 585 -11.11 -0.25 6.57
CA MET A 585 -12.35 0.50 6.72
C MET A 585 -12.13 1.80 7.50
N TYR A 586 -11.29 1.75 8.53
CA TYR A 586 -10.95 2.92 9.34
C TYR A 586 -10.24 3.99 8.50
N LEU A 587 -9.18 3.63 7.78
CA LEU A 587 -8.42 4.60 6.97
C LEU A 587 -9.29 5.19 5.86
N THR A 588 -10.11 4.38 5.18
CA THR A 588 -11.00 4.87 4.14
C THR A 588 -12.08 5.80 4.70
N MET A 589 -12.69 5.48 5.84
CA MET A 589 -13.64 6.38 6.53
C MET A 589 -12.96 7.69 6.94
N LYS A 590 -11.78 7.62 7.56
CA LYS A 590 -10.98 8.77 7.98
C LYS A 590 -10.67 9.68 6.80
N LYS A 591 -10.08 9.14 5.72
CA LYS A 591 -9.76 9.88 4.49
C LYS A 591 -11.01 10.53 3.89
N SER A 592 -12.13 9.80 3.86
CA SER A 592 -13.40 10.32 3.33
C SER A 592 -13.91 11.53 4.12
N ILE A 593 -13.87 11.45 5.44
CA ILE A 593 -14.37 12.50 6.33
C ILE A 593 -13.43 13.71 6.34
N LEU A 594 -12.11 13.47 6.36
CA LEU A 594 -11.11 14.54 6.22
C LEU A 594 -11.26 15.25 4.87
N TYR A 595 -11.54 14.54 3.79
CA TYR A 595 -11.82 15.13 2.49
C TYR A 595 -13.07 16.02 2.53
N ILE A 596 -14.19 15.54 3.10
CA ILE A 596 -15.42 16.35 3.26
C ILE A 596 -15.14 17.60 4.08
N ARG A 597 -14.41 17.47 5.18
CA ARG A 597 -14.01 18.61 6.03
C ARG A 597 -13.21 19.63 5.24
N ASN A 598 -12.18 19.18 4.52
CA ASN A 598 -11.34 20.04 3.71
C ASN A 598 -12.12 20.72 2.58
N LEU A 599 -13.04 19.99 1.94
CA LEU A 599 -13.94 20.53 0.92
C LEU A 599 -14.81 21.66 1.46
N LEU A 600 -15.35 21.52 2.68
CA LEU A 600 -16.21 22.53 3.32
C LEU A 600 -15.43 23.76 3.81
N LEU A 601 -14.21 23.58 4.32
CA LEU A 601 -13.41 24.66 4.90
C LEU A 601 -12.56 25.41 3.87
N HIS A 602 -11.94 24.69 2.94
CA HIS A 602 -10.89 25.19 2.05
C HIS A 602 -11.22 25.00 0.56
N GLY A 603 -12.41 24.47 0.23
CA GLY A 603 -12.77 24.13 -1.14
C GLY A 603 -11.98 22.92 -1.66
N PHE A 604 -11.81 22.83 -2.98
CA PHE A 604 -11.21 21.64 -3.60
C PHE A 604 -9.70 21.48 -3.35
N GLY A 605 -9.02 22.48 -2.79
CA GLY A 605 -7.58 22.43 -2.52
C GLY A 605 -6.70 22.65 -3.76
N MET A 606 -5.43 22.27 -3.63
CA MET A 606 -4.38 22.39 -4.65
C MET A 606 -3.92 20.99 -5.10
N THR A 607 -3.51 20.88 -6.36
CA THR A 607 -2.77 19.71 -6.89
C THR A 607 -1.35 19.68 -6.35
N GLU A 608 -0.64 18.56 -6.52
CA GLU A 608 0.79 18.41 -6.17
C GLU A 608 1.69 19.49 -6.81
N ASN A 609 1.30 19.98 -7.99
CA ASN A 609 2.00 21.05 -8.71
C ASN A 609 1.56 22.46 -8.29
N ASN A 610 0.92 22.62 -7.12
CA ASN A 610 0.37 23.89 -6.61
C ASN A 610 -0.64 24.58 -7.55
N VAL A 611 -1.34 23.82 -8.40
CA VAL A 611 -2.44 24.35 -9.21
C VAL A 611 -3.76 24.17 -8.46
N GLU A 612 -4.55 25.24 -8.37
CA GLU A 612 -5.87 25.22 -7.72
C GLU A 612 -6.83 24.25 -8.43
N ILE A 613 -7.33 23.26 -7.70
CA ILE A 613 -8.21 22.22 -8.24
C ILE A 613 -9.52 22.84 -8.74
N PHE A 614 -10.05 23.85 -8.04
CA PHE A 614 -11.25 24.57 -8.47
C PHE A 614 -11.09 25.17 -9.87
N ARG A 615 -9.91 25.70 -10.21
CA ARG A 615 -9.63 26.26 -11.54
C ARG A 615 -9.59 25.18 -12.61
N ILE A 616 -9.02 24.02 -12.29
CA ILE A 616 -9.00 22.86 -13.19
C ILE A 616 -10.44 22.38 -13.44
N VAL A 617 -11.22 22.22 -12.38
CA VAL A 617 -12.63 21.83 -12.46
C VAL A 617 -13.40 22.83 -13.31
N LEU A 618 -13.33 24.12 -13.01
CA LEU A 618 -14.04 25.18 -13.74
C LEU A 618 -13.69 25.20 -15.23
N ASN A 619 -12.40 25.13 -15.58
CA ASN A 619 -11.95 25.12 -16.96
C ASN A 619 -12.42 23.88 -17.73
N SER A 620 -12.34 22.72 -17.10
CA SER A 620 -12.73 21.43 -17.69
C SER A 620 -14.25 21.38 -17.88
N THR A 621 -14.99 21.77 -16.85
CA THR A 621 -16.45 21.92 -16.87
C THR A 621 -16.89 22.91 -17.95
N GLY A 622 -16.25 24.07 -18.07
CA GLY A 622 -16.61 25.07 -19.08
C GLY A 622 -16.50 24.54 -20.52
N LYS A 623 -15.45 23.76 -20.81
CA LYS A 623 -15.28 23.10 -22.12
C LYS A 623 -16.38 22.07 -22.38
N SER A 624 -16.63 21.16 -21.45
CA SER A 624 -17.66 20.13 -21.61
C SER A 624 -19.06 20.73 -21.67
N VAL A 625 -19.40 21.72 -20.84
CA VAL A 625 -20.68 22.42 -20.89
C VAL A 625 -20.88 23.12 -22.24
N LYS A 626 -19.83 23.75 -22.79
CA LYS A 626 -19.88 24.32 -24.14
C LYS A 626 -20.16 23.23 -25.17
N LEU A 627 -19.41 22.13 -25.14
CA LEU A 627 -19.59 21.01 -26.06
C LEU A 627 -21.00 20.42 -25.99
N LEU A 628 -21.49 20.13 -24.78
CA LEU A 628 -22.83 19.63 -24.49
C LEU A 628 -23.93 20.57 -25.01
N SER A 629 -23.81 21.87 -24.72
CA SER A 629 -24.82 22.86 -25.09
C SER A 629 -24.96 22.97 -26.61
N PHE A 630 -23.84 23.03 -27.33
CA PHE A 630 -23.87 23.05 -28.80
C PHE A 630 -24.38 21.73 -29.37
N ALA A 631 -24.00 20.59 -28.79
CA ALA A 631 -24.48 19.28 -29.25
C ALA A 631 -25.99 19.13 -29.10
N ILE A 632 -26.56 19.59 -27.98
CA ILE A 632 -28.01 19.61 -27.76
C ILE A 632 -28.70 20.47 -28.83
N VAL A 633 -28.24 21.71 -29.05
CA VAL A 633 -28.85 22.63 -30.01
C VAL A 633 -28.80 22.08 -31.43
N ILE A 634 -27.62 21.61 -31.87
CA ILE A 634 -27.45 21.02 -33.21
C ILE A 634 -28.33 19.79 -33.37
N SER A 635 -28.38 18.92 -32.36
CA SER A 635 -29.18 17.70 -32.41
C SER A 635 -30.67 17.96 -32.48
N LEU A 636 -31.16 19.00 -31.77
CA LEU A 636 -32.54 19.43 -31.83
C LEU A 636 -32.88 19.98 -33.22
N ILE A 637 -32.05 20.87 -33.77
CA ILE A 637 -32.28 21.49 -35.08
C ILE A 637 -32.22 20.44 -36.20
N LEU A 638 -31.11 19.72 -36.31
CA LEU A 638 -30.92 18.72 -37.36
C LEU A 638 -31.90 17.57 -37.20
N GLY A 639 -32.18 17.15 -35.97
CA GLY A 639 -33.11 16.07 -35.69
C GLY A 639 -34.52 16.42 -36.15
N VAL A 640 -35.02 17.61 -35.80
CA VAL A 640 -36.33 18.08 -36.23
C VAL A 640 -36.37 18.19 -37.76
N VAL A 641 -35.42 18.89 -38.38
CA VAL A 641 -35.38 19.07 -39.84
C VAL A 641 -35.35 17.74 -40.58
N LYS A 642 -34.50 16.81 -40.14
CA LYS A 642 -34.35 15.49 -40.78
C LYS A 642 -35.57 14.61 -40.54
N GLY A 643 -36.12 14.57 -39.33
CA GLY A 643 -37.37 13.84 -39.04
C GLY A 643 -38.57 14.36 -39.84
N MET A 644 -38.64 15.68 -40.04
CA MET A 644 -39.61 16.31 -40.93
C MET A 644 -39.44 15.86 -42.38
N PHE A 645 -38.20 15.91 -42.89
CA PHE A 645 -37.90 15.50 -44.25
C PHE A 645 -38.29 14.04 -44.53
N ASP A 646 -38.02 13.15 -43.58
CA ASP A 646 -38.38 11.74 -43.66
C ASP A 646 -39.90 11.54 -43.67
N SER A 647 -40.63 12.38 -42.94
CA SER A 647 -42.09 12.36 -42.90
C SER A 647 -42.76 12.99 -44.14
N TYR A 648 -42.06 13.89 -44.86
CA TYR A 648 -42.62 14.69 -45.95
C TYR A 648 -42.92 13.88 -47.23
N LYS A 649 -42.22 12.75 -47.47
CA LYS A 649 -42.42 11.88 -48.65
C LYS A 649 -43.09 10.55 -48.25
N GLY A 650 -44.39 10.61 -47.93
CA GLY A 650 -45.21 9.41 -47.71
C GLY A 650 -45.39 8.59 -49.00
N GLY A 651 -44.69 7.46 -49.08
CA GLY A 651 -44.75 6.48 -50.18
C GLY A 651 -43.85 5.27 -49.89
N ARG A 652 -43.77 4.26 -50.77
CA ARG A 652 -42.94 3.03 -50.58
C ARG A 652 -41.47 3.28 -50.18
N ARG A 653 -40.90 4.45 -50.49
CA ARG A 653 -39.54 4.87 -50.11
C ARG A 653 -39.43 5.46 -48.70
N SER A 654 -40.53 5.70 -47.97
CA SER A 654 -40.46 6.18 -46.58
C SER A 654 -39.92 5.09 -45.66
N GLY A 655 -40.33 3.83 -45.84
CA GLY A 655 -39.82 2.68 -45.09
C GLY A 655 -38.29 2.51 -45.18
N LEU A 656 -37.71 2.66 -46.37
CA LEU A 656 -36.25 2.61 -46.58
C LEU A 656 -35.48 3.73 -45.82
N ARG A 657 -36.07 4.92 -45.70
CA ARG A 657 -35.45 6.04 -44.96
C ARG A 657 -35.56 5.86 -43.45
N THR A 658 -36.68 5.30 -42.97
CA THR A 658 -36.85 4.92 -41.57
C THR A 658 -35.87 3.80 -41.20
N VAL A 659 -35.63 2.83 -42.09
CA VAL A 659 -34.62 1.78 -41.93
C VAL A 659 -33.21 2.36 -41.82
N GLY A 660 -32.82 3.32 -42.66
CA GLY A 660 -31.49 3.96 -42.53
C GLY A 660 -31.28 4.67 -41.19
N THR A 661 -32.35 5.25 -40.63
CA THR A 661 -32.32 5.89 -39.30
C THR A 661 -32.21 4.85 -38.18
N LEU A 662 -32.89 3.72 -38.33
CA LEU A 662 -32.80 2.58 -37.42
C LEU A 662 -31.42 1.93 -37.45
N MET A 663 -30.81 1.81 -38.63
CA MET A 663 -29.42 1.34 -38.78
C MET A 663 -28.45 2.24 -38.05
N ALA A 664 -28.55 3.57 -38.22
CA ALA A 664 -27.68 4.51 -37.52
C ALA A 664 -27.85 4.47 -35.99
N PHE A 665 -29.07 4.27 -35.49
CA PHE A 665 -29.33 4.10 -34.06
C PHE A 665 -28.83 2.75 -33.50
N SER A 666 -28.63 1.76 -34.38
CA SER A 666 -28.13 0.43 -34.00
C SER A 666 -26.61 0.35 -34.02
N LEU A 667 -25.92 1.38 -34.50
CA LEU A 667 -24.46 1.44 -34.49
C LEU A 667 -23.97 1.73 -33.06
N PRO A 668 -22.99 0.97 -32.55
CA PRO A 668 -22.33 1.30 -31.29
C PRO A 668 -21.65 2.67 -31.35
N ASP A 669 -21.71 3.44 -30.28
CA ASP A 669 -21.16 4.80 -30.20
C ASP A 669 -19.67 4.84 -30.56
N VAL A 670 -18.92 3.82 -30.11
CA VAL A 670 -17.49 3.64 -30.39
C VAL A 670 -17.21 3.57 -31.90
N PHE A 671 -18.11 2.99 -32.69
CA PHE A 671 -17.96 2.91 -34.14
C PHE A 671 -18.08 4.28 -34.80
N ILE A 672 -19.01 5.11 -34.32
CA ILE A 672 -19.17 6.49 -34.82
C ILE A 672 -17.92 7.31 -34.50
N VAL A 673 -17.35 7.16 -33.30
CA VAL A 673 -16.09 7.79 -32.96
C VAL A 673 -14.96 7.29 -33.85
N LEU A 674 -14.85 5.99 -34.10
CA LEU A 674 -13.84 5.42 -34.99
C LEU A 674 -13.97 5.96 -36.43
N CYS A 675 -15.18 6.06 -36.97
CA CYS A 675 -15.41 6.71 -38.27
C CYS A 675 -14.97 8.18 -38.25
N SER A 676 -15.24 8.90 -37.16
CA SER A 676 -14.80 10.29 -37.01
C SER A 676 -13.26 10.41 -36.97
N MET A 677 -12.57 9.45 -36.32
CA MET A 677 -11.12 9.39 -36.26
C MET A 677 -10.51 9.05 -37.63
N LEU A 678 -11.10 8.10 -38.37
CA LEU A 678 -10.68 7.79 -39.74
C LEU A 678 -10.87 8.98 -40.67
N LEU A 679 -11.98 9.71 -40.54
CA LEU A 679 -12.22 10.94 -41.29
C LEU A 679 -11.16 12.00 -40.97
N ILE A 680 -10.83 12.21 -39.70
CA ILE A 680 -9.74 13.10 -39.28
C ILE A 680 -8.41 12.66 -39.87
N SER A 681 -8.13 11.36 -39.85
CA SER A 681 -6.89 10.80 -40.42
C SER A 681 -6.81 11.04 -41.92
N TYR A 682 -7.92 10.83 -42.64
CA TYR A 682 -8.01 11.10 -44.07
C TYR A 682 -7.80 12.59 -44.39
N ILE A 683 -8.47 13.49 -43.67
CA ILE A 683 -8.27 14.95 -43.80
C ILE A 683 -6.83 15.34 -43.46
N SER A 684 -6.23 14.70 -42.45
CA SER A 684 -4.83 14.90 -42.06
C SER A 684 -3.83 14.32 -43.05
N TYR A 685 -4.24 13.49 -44.00
CA TYR A 685 -3.39 12.96 -45.06
C TYR A 685 -3.54 13.77 -46.37
N SER A 686 -4.73 14.32 -46.65
CA SER A 686 -5.01 15.08 -47.88
C SER A 686 -4.45 16.51 -47.83
N ASP A 687 -3.40 16.79 -48.60
CA ASP A 687 -2.75 18.11 -48.64
C ASP A 687 -3.66 19.24 -49.17
N MET A 688 -4.60 18.92 -50.05
CA MET A 688 -5.58 19.87 -50.57
C MET A 688 -6.56 20.36 -49.48
N ILE A 689 -6.98 19.45 -48.59
CA ILE A 689 -7.98 19.79 -47.55
C ILE A 689 -7.32 20.51 -46.37
N LYS A 690 -6.05 20.20 -46.07
CA LYS A 690 -5.26 20.87 -45.01
C LYS A 690 -5.17 22.39 -45.21
N GLN A 691 -5.10 22.86 -46.45
CA GLN A 691 -5.03 24.29 -46.75
C GLN A 691 -6.36 25.02 -46.51
N LEU A 692 -7.48 24.31 -46.56
CA LEU A 692 -8.83 24.86 -46.42
C LEU A 692 -9.36 24.81 -44.98
N VAL A 693 -8.74 23.99 -44.12
CA VAL A 693 -9.29 23.66 -42.79
C VAL A 693 -8.20 23.77 -41.73
N ASP A 694 -8.46 24.61 -40.72
CA ASP A 694 -7.65 24.66 -39.51
C ASP A 694 -7.82 23.35 -38.70
N LEU A 695 -6.88 22.43 -38.89
CA LEU A 695 -6.84 21.11 -38.24
C LEU A 695 -6.89 21.20 -36.71
N SER A 696 -6.37 22.28 -36.12
CA SER A 696 -6.35 22.46 -34.67
C SER A 696 -7.75 22.72 -34.13
N LYS A 697 -8.51 23.60 -34.78
CA LYS A 697 -9.91 23.88 -34.43
C LYS A 697 -10.83 22.71 -34.76
N LEU A 698 -10.57 22.04 -35.89
CA LEU A 698 -11.36 20.89 -36.32
C LEU A 698 -11.25 19.74 -35.31
N LYS A 699 -10.01 19.32 -34.97
CA LYS A 699 -9.76 18.30 -33.93
C LYS A 699 -10.21 18.79 -32.55
N GLY A 700 -10.01 20.07 -32.27
CA GLY A 700 -10.24 20.66 -30.95
C GLY A 700 -11.69 20.81 -30.53
N PHE A 701 -12.63 21.26 -31.38
CA PHE A 701 -14.03 21.46 -30.95
C PHE A 701 -15.05 20.88 -31.91
N PHE A 702 -14.84 21.04 -33.22
CA PHE A 702 -15.85 20.67 -34.21
C PHE A 702 -16.05 19.16 -34.36
N MET A 703 -14.98 18.37 -34.34
CA MET A 703 -15.09 16.91 -34.44
C MET A 703 -15.74 16.28 -33.21
N PRO A 704 -15.34 16.61 -31.97
CA PRO A 704 -16.09 16.20 -30.78
C PRO A 704 -17.56 16.58 -30.88
N LEU A 705 -17.86 17.81 -31.31
CA LEU A 705 -19.24 18.31 -31.43
C LEU A 705 -20.07 17.50 -32.44
N LEU A 706 -19.53 17.29 -33.64
CA LEU A 706 -20.21 16.52 -34.68
C LEU A 706 -20.46 15.09 -34.21
N THR A 707 -19.44 14.44 -33.69
CA THR A 707 -19.49 13.05 -33.20
C THR A 707 -20.54 12.91 -32.09
N LEU A 708 -20.52 13.82 -31.12
CA LEU A 708 -21.46 13.84 -30.00
C LEU A 708 -22.91 14.13 -30.42
N SER A 709 -23.11 14.81 -31.57
CA SER A 709 -24.44 15.20 -32.06
C SER A 709 -25.14 14.14 -32.91
N ILE A 710 -24.44 13.13 -33.44
CA ILE A 710 -25.02 12.17 -34.42
C ILE A 710 -26.16 11.35 -33.81
N ILE A 711 -25.91 10.63 -32.71
CA ILE A 711 -26.93 9.76 -32.10
C ILE A 711 -28.11 10.57 -31.55
N PRO A 712 -27.91 11.69 -30.84
CA PRO A 712 -29.03 12.50 -30.38
C PRO A 712 -29.83 13.11 -31.54
N THR A 713 -29.19 13.47 -32.66
CA THR A 713 -29.88 13.87 -33.90
C THR A 713 -30.79 12.76 -34.43
N VAL A 714 -30.28 11.53 -34.49
CA VAL A 714 -31.04 10.34 -34.92
C VAL A 714 -32.23 10.10 -33.99
N TYR A 715 -32.02 10.22 -32.68
CA TYR A 715 -33.07 10.09 -31.67
C TYR A 715 -34.19 11.13 -31.84
N ILE A 716 -33.85 12.42 -31.93
CA ILE A 716 -34.85 13.49 -32.13
C ILE A 716 -35.54 13.40 -33.48
N SER A 717 -34.81 12.99 -34.52
CA SER A 717 -35.40 12.72 -35.83
C SER A 717 -36.49 11.65 -35.75
N ARG A 718 -36.26 10.58 -35.00
CA ARG A 718 -37.24 9.51 -34.82
C ARG A 718 -38.47 9.99 -34.05
N ILE A 719 -38.28 10.72 -32.95
CA ILE A 719 -39.38 11.30 -32.19
C ILE A 719 -40.20 12.25 -33.07
N THR A 720 -39.52 13.13 -33.81
CA THR A 720 -40.17 14.08 -34.73
C THR A 720 -40.97 13.33 -35.79
N PHE A 721 -40.40 12.30 -36.41
CA PHE A 721 -41.08 11.48 -37.40
C PHE A 721 -42.35 10.84 -36.85
N ILE A 722 -42.28 10.22 -35.67
CA ILE A 722 -43.44 9.56 -35.02
C ILE A 722 -44.56 10.58 -34.77
N VAL A 723 -44.23 11.74 -34.19
CA VAL A 723 -45.21 12.78 -33.88
C VAL A 723 -45.86 13.33 -35.14
N VAL A 724 -45.09 13.58 -36.19
CA VAL A 724 -45.65 14.09 -37.45
C VAL A 724 -46.59 13.07 -38.08
N GLN A 725 -46.26 11.76 -38.04
CA GLN A 725 -47.13 10.71 -38.56
C GLN A 725 -48.44 10.55 -37.77
N GLU A 726 -48.39 10.75 -36.45
CA GLU A 726 -49.58 10.76 -35.60
C GLU A 726 -50.44 12.00 -35.85
N GLU A 727 -49.84 13.19 -35.92
CA GLU A 727 -50.57 14.45 -36.11
C GLU A 727 -51.21 14.56 -37.50
N ILE A 728 -50.56 14.04 -38.54
CA ILE A 728 -51.09 14.04 -39.93
C ILE A 728 -52.45 13.34 -40.04
N LYS A 729 -52.76 12.41 -39.14
CA LYS A 729 -54.00 11.62 -39.12
C LYS A 729 -55.14 12.30 -38.37
N LYS A 730 -54.90 13.41 -37.67
CA LYS A 730 -55.94 14.08 -36.87
C LYS A 730 -56.86 14.95 -37.71
N ASP A 731 -58.11 15.05 -37.28
CA ASP A 731 -59.20 15.70 -38.02
C ASP A 731 -58.91 17.16 -38.39
N TYR A 732 -58.24 17.91 -37.52
CA TYR A 732 -57.90 19.31 -37.80
C TYR A 732 -56.87 19.45 -38.94
N VAL A 733 -55.97 18.47 -39.12
CA VAL A 733 -55.01 18.44 -40.23
C VAL A 733 -55.68 18.01 -41.52
N ILE A 734 -56.61 17.05 -41.44
CA ILE A 734 -57.44 16.61 -42.58
C ILE A 734 -58.31 17.77 -43.08
N ALA A 735 -58.93 18.52 -42.16
CA ALA A 735 -59.69 19.72 -42.49
C ALA A 735 -58.82 20.81 -43.15
N ALA A 736 -57.59 21.02 -42.65
CA ALA A 736 -56.65 21.96 -43.26
C ALA A 736 -56.25 21.54 -44.70
N LYS A 737 -56.06 20.23 -44.94
CA LYS A 737 -55.85 19.69 -46.30
C LYS A 737 -57.07 19.90 -47.20
N GLY A 738 -58.27 19.67 -46.68
CA GLY A 738 -59.53 19.88 -47.41
C GLY A 738 -59.77 21.33 -47.82
N ARG A 739 -59.19 22.30 -47.09
CA ARG A 739 -59.21 23.73 -47.42
C ARG A 739 -58.14 24.17 -48.43
N GLY A 740 -57.34 23.24 -48.97
CA GLY A 740 -56.33 23.53 -50.00
C GLY A 740 -55.04 24.17 -49.48
N LEU A 741 -54.78 24.16 -48.17
CA LEU A 741 -53.53 24.68 -47.60
C LEU A 741 -52.32 23.90 -48.13
N SER A 742 -51.22 24.62 -48.37
CA SER A 742 -49.97 23.98 -48.81
C SER A 742 -49.45 23.04 -47.72
N LYS A 743 -48.72 21.98 -48.11
CA LYS A 743 -48.11 21.05 -47.15
C LYS A 743 -47.14 21.76 -46.19
N PHE A 744 -46.51 22.84 -46.64
CA PHE A 744 -45.62 23.65 -45.82
C PHE A 744 -46.40 24.46 -44.77
N ASP A 745 -47.54 25.03 -45.13
CA ASP A 745 -48.41 25.77 -44.19
C ASP A 745 -49.04 24.84 -43.17
N ILE A 746 -49.54 23.68 -43.60
CA ILE A 746 -50.07 22.64 -42.72
C ILE A 746 -49.00 22.24 -41.71
N PHE A 747 -47.77 22.06 -42.16
CA PHE A 747 -46.69 21.66 -41.30
C PHE A 747 -46.30 22.76 -40.30
N THR A 748 -45.95 23.95 -40.80
CA THR A 748 -45.40 25.04 -39.97
C THR A 748 -46.42 25.64 -39.03
N ARG A 749 -47.69 25.77 -39.44
CA ARG A 749 -48.75 26.38 -38.63
C ARG A 749 -49.53 25.37 -37.78
N HIS A 750 -49.68 24.12 -38.23
CA HIS A 750 -50.58 23.16 -37.56
C HIS A 750 -49.88 21.97 -36.89
N ILE A 751 -48.70 21.52 -37.37
CA ILE A 751 -48.02 20.32 -36.82
C ILE A 751 -46.81 20.68 -35.97
N LEU A 752 -46.03 21.71 -36.36
CA LEU A 752 -44.77 22.07 -35.71
C LEU A 752 -44.93 22.33 -34.20
N LYS A 753 -46.06 22.93 -33.78
CA LYS A 753 -46.35 23.17 -32.36
C LYS A 753 -46.38 21.87 -31.54
N SER A 754 -47.03 20.83 -32.04
CA SER A 754 -47.06 19.51 -31.38
C SER A 754 -45.69 18.85 -31.37
N VAL A 755 -44.93 18.97 -32.46
CA VAL A 755 -43.56 18.46 -32.56
C VAL A 755 -42.67 19.11 -31.50
N VAL A 756 -42.69 20.44 -31.40
CA VAL A 756 -41.88 21.19 -30.42
C VAL A 756 -42.22 20.74 -28.99
N ILE A 757 -43.49 20.57 -28.64
CA ILE A 757 -43.90 20.07 -27.32
C ILE A 757 -43.28 18.70 -27.03
N LYS A 758 -43.40 17.74 -27.96
CA LYS A 758 -42.89 16.38 -27.73
C LYS A 758 -41.36 16.30 -27.74
N VAL A 759 -40.71 17.08 -28.60
CA VAL A 759 -39.24 17.17 -28.68
C VAL A 759 -38.68 17.74 -27.38
N VAL A 760 -39.29 18.80 -26.85
CA VAL A 760 -38.91 19.40 -25.55
C VAL A 760 -39.10 18.40 -24.41
N ASP A 761 -40.19 17.65 -24.43
CA ASP A 761 -40.44 16.58 -23.45
C ASP A 761 -39.40 15.43 -23.53
N SER A 762 -38.69 15.31 -24.65
CA SER A 762 -37.65 14.31 -24.88
C SER A 762 -36.23 14.80 -24.54
N ILE A 763 -36.04 16.09 -24.21
CA ILE A 763 -34.73 16.67 -23.86
C ILE A 763 -34.06 15.95 -22.67
N PRO A 764 -34.76 15.56 -21.59
CA PRO A 764 -34.13 14.81 -20.48
C PRO A 764 -33.44 13.50 -20.92
N ALA A 765 -34.08 12.75 -21.81
CA ALA A 765 -33.50 11.52 -22.39
C ALA A 765 -32.31 11.86 -23.30
N LEU A 766 -32.44 12.92 -24.11
CA LEU A 766 -31.36 13.42 -24.97
C LEU A 766 -30.11 13.80 -24.15
N ILE A 767 -30.26 14.55 -23.05
CA ILE A 767 -29.16 14.92 -22.15
C ILE A 767 -28.45 13.67 -21.62
N THR A 768 -29.22 12.65 -21.24
CA THR A 768 -28.67 11.39 -20.72
C THR A 768 -27.83 10.66 -21.78
N ILE A 769 -28.32 10.58 -23.02
CA ILE A 769 -27.58 10.00 -24.15
C ILE A 769 -26.29 10.78 -24.42
N ILE A 770 -26.37 12.11 -24.46
CA ILE A 770 -25.21 12.96 -24.74
C ILE A 770 -24.14 12.81 -23.65
N ILE A 771 -24.52 12.84 -22.36
CA ILE A 771 -23.55 12.72 -21.26
C ILE A 771 -22.92 11.32 -21.22
N SER A 772 -23.68 10.27 -21.52
CA SER A 772 -23.13 8.91 -21.67
C SER A 772 -22.04 8.87 -22.76
N ASN A 773 -22.31 9.50 -23.90
CA ASN A 773 -21.40 9.48 -25.05
C ASN A 773 -20.23 10.45 -24.90
N LEU A 774 -20.36 11.46 -24.04
CA LEU A 774 -19.31 12.43 -23.72
C LEU A 774 -18.03 11.73 -23.25
N ILE A 775 -18.17 10.65 -22.47
CA ILE A 775 -17.04 9.86 -21.94
C ILE A 775 -16.15 9.36 -23.08
N ILE A 776 -16.77 8.71 -24.07
CA ILE A 776 -16.08 8.10 -25.20
C ILE A 776 -15.49 9.18 -26.10
N VAL A 777 -16.27 10.24 -26.36
CA VAL A 777 -15.87 11.34 -27.26
C VAL A 777 -14.69 12.13 -26.69
N GLU A 778 -14.73 12.50 -25.41
CA GLU A 778 -13.64 13.28 -24.80
C GLU A 778 -12.34 12.50 -24.73
N TYR A 779 -12.42 11.22 -24.35
CA TYR A 779 -11.26 10.36 -24.23
C TYR A 779 -10.61 10.04 -25.58
N LEU A 780 -11.39 9.55 -26.56
CA LEU A 780 -10.85 9.07 -27.83
C LEU A 780 -10.42 10.20 -28.78
N LEU A 781 -11.04 11.39 -28.69
CA LEU A 781 -10.67 12.54 -29.51
C LEU A 781 -9.73 13.54 -28.81
N ASP A 782 -9.18 13.18 -27.64
CA ASP A 782 -8.29 14.03 -26.83
C ASP A 782 -8.89 15.42 -26.54
N TYR A 783 -10.22 15.48 -26.32
CA TYR A 783 -10.87 16.71 -25.90
C TYR A 783 -10.71 16.85 -24.39
N ARG A 784 -9.83 17.77 -23.98
CA ARG A 784 -9.50 18.05 -22.57
C ARG A 784 -10.62 18.72 -21.77
N GLY A 785 -11.78 18.06 -21.70
CA GLY A 785 -12.95 18.39 -20.90
C GLY A 785 -12.95 17.68 -19.55
N ILE A 786 -14.11 17.64 -18.92
CA ILE A 786 -14.32 17.11 -17.57
C ILE A 786 -14.02 15.61 -17.46
N VAL A 787 -14.45 14.80 -18.42
CA VAL A 787 -14.30 13.35 -18.36
C VAL A 787 -12.88 12.94 -18.73
N PHE A 788 -12.27 13.62 -19.69
CA PHE A 788 -10.86 13.42 -20.02
C PHE A 788 -9.98 13.64 -18.79
N ASN A 789 -10.15 14.77 -18.10
CA ASN A 789 -9.36 15.08 -16.92
C ASN A 789 -9.69 14.14 -15.74
N LEU A 790 -10.95 13.73 -15.60
CA LEU A 790 -11.36 12.74 -14.60
C LEU A 790 -10.61 11.41 -14.80
N TYR A 791 -10.48 10.94 -16.03
CA TYR A 791 -9.67 9.75 -16.36
C TYR A 791 -8.17 9.97 -16.10
N MET A 792 -7.64 11.14 -16.47
CA MET A 792 -6.22 11.45 -16.26
C MET A 792 -5.84 11.51 -14.78
N PHE A 793 -6.64 12.18 -13.95
CA PHE A 793 -6.38 12.26 -12.50
C PHE A 793 -6.60 10.92 -11.80
N TYR A 794 -7.57 10.12 -12.26
CA TYR A 794 -7.69 8.74 -11.81
C TYR A 794 -6.40 7.95 -12.05
N LYS A 795 -5.80 8.07 -13.24
CA LYS A 795 -4.54 7.39 -13.57
C LYS A 795 -3.33 7.95 -12.79
N GLN A 796 -3.36 9.23 -12.43
CA GLN A 796 -2.30 9.90 -11.67
C GLN A 796 -2.43 9.76 -10.14
N ASN A 797 -3.47 9.07 -9.64
CA ASN A 797 -3.77 8.96 -8.21
C ASN A 797 -4.08 10.31 -7.51
N ASP A 798 -4.53 11.32 -8.26
CA ASP A 798 -5.02 12.57 -7.68
C ASP A 798 -6.51 12.44 -7.35
N ILE A 799 -6.77 11.81 -6.19
CA ILE A 799 -8.11 11.54 -5.66
C ILE A 799 -8.90 12.84 -5.48
N ASN A 800 -8.22 13.92 -5.05
CA ASN A 800 -8.87 15.18 -4.75
C ASN A 800 -9.45 15.83 -6.02
N SER A 801 -8.65 15.85 -7.09
CA SER A 801 -9.09 16.32 -8.41
C SER A 801 -10.16 15.41 -9.03
N PHE A 802 -10.02 14.10 -8.87
CA PHE A 802 -10.99 13.12 -9.38
C PHE A 802 -12.39 13.32 -8.77
N ILE A 803 -12.47 13.45 -7.45
CA ILE A 803 -13.74 13.67 -6.75
C ILE A 803 -14.35 15.01 -7.17
N GLY A 804 -13.54 16.07 -7.24
CA GLY A 804 -14.02 17.40 -7.64
C GLY A 804 -14.65 17.42 -9.03
N LEU A 805 -14.03 16.75 -10.01
CA LEU A 805 -14.58 16.60 -11.36
C LEU A 805 -15.83 15.71 -11.39
N SER A 806 -15.86 14.64 -10.59
CA SER A 806 -17.02 13.76 -10.49
C SER A 806 -18.26 14.49 -9.97
N LEU A 807 -18.08 15.35 -8.96
CA LEU A 807 -19.15 16.20 -8.43
C LEU A 807 -19.62 17.24 -9.44
N ALA A 808 -18.68 17.88 -10.14
CA ALA A 808 -19.02 18.82 -11.20
C ALA A 808 -19.80 18.15 -12.33
N LEU A 809 -19.48 16.91 -12.71
CA LEU A 809 -20.23 16.15 -13.72
C LEU A 809 -21.68 15.88 -13.28
N GLY A 810 -21.87 15.48 -12.02
CA GLY A 810 -23.21 15.31 -11.43
C GLY A 810 -24.01 16.60 -11.40
N LEU A 811 -23.39 17.72 -11.02
CA LEU A 811 -24.01 19.05 -11.01
C LEU A 811 -24.40 19.50 -12.42
N ILE A 812 -23.57 19.24 -13.43
CA ILE A 812 -23.90 19.49 -14.84
C ILE A 812 -25.17 18.72 -15.21
N TYR A 813 -25.20 17.41 -14.97
CA TYR A 813 -26.36 16.57 -15.28
C TYR A 813 -27.64 17.13 -14.65
N ILE A 814 -27.62 17.39 -13.34
CA ILE A 814 -28.78 17.92 -12.59
C ILE A 814 -29.21 19.28 -13.16
N THR A 815 -28.26 20.17 -13.43
CA THR A 815 -28.54 21.52 -13.96
C THR A 815 -29.23 21.44 -15.32
N PHE A 816 -28.71 20.62 -16.24
CA PHE A 816 -29.32 20.43 -17.56
C PHE A 816 -30.72 19.81 -17.46
N ILE A 817 -30.94 18.84 -16.56
CA ILE A 817 -32.27 18.25 -16.31
C ILE A 817 -33.25 19.28 -15.76
N ILE A 818 -32.83 20.12 -14.81
CA ILE A 818 -33.67 21.19 -14.25
C ILE A 818 -34.05 22.18 -15.35
N ILE A 819 -33.08 22.65 -16.13
CA ILE A 819 -33.32 23.55 -17.27
C ILE A 819 -34.30 22.91 -18.27
N ALA A 820 -34.10 21.65 -18.63
CA ALA A 820 -35.01 20.93 -19.53
C ALA A 820 -36.44 20.83 -18.98
N LYS A 821 -36.60 20.54 -17.69
CA LYS A 821 -37.92 20.50 -17.02
C LYS A 821 -38.57 21.89 -16.98
N LEU A 822 -37.81 22.95 -16.74
CA LEU A 822 -38.31 24.32 -16.78
C LEU A 822 -38.77 24.69 -18.19
N ILE A 823 -37.98 24.41 -19.23
CA ILE A 823 -38.34 24.64 -20.63
C ILE A 823 -39.61 23.85 -20.99
N SER A 824 -39.71 22.58 -20.57
CA SER A 824 -40.90 21.74 -20.78
C SER A 824 -42.16 22.35 -20.13
N ARG A 825 -42.08 22.85 -18.90
CA ARG A 825 -43.19 23.58 -18.25
C ARG A 825 -43.51 24.90 -18.94
N LEU A 826 -42.52 25.61 -19.50
CA LEU A 826 -42.77 26.86 -20.20
C LEU A 826 -43.47 26.62 -21.55
N ILE A 827 -43.15 25.55 -22.26
CA ILE A 827 -43.68 25.30 -23.61
C ILE A 827 -45.00 24.50 -23.57
N ASN A 828 -45.18 23.60 -22.61
CA ASN A 828 -46.37 22.76 -22.49
C ASN A 828 -47.36 23.30 -21.43
N PRO A 829 -48.47 23.95 -21.83
CA PRO A 829 -49.43 24.54 -20.88
C PRO A 829 -50.11 23.51 -19.98
N LYS A 830 -50.32 22.25 -20.44
CA LYS A 830 -50.92 21.19 -19.62
C LYS A 830 -50.07 20.86 -18.38
N LYS A 831 -48.74 20.97 -18.51
CA LYS A 831 -47.79 20.78 -17.40
C LYS A 831 -47.75 21.95 -16.42
N ARG A 832 -48.27 23.13 -16.79
CA ARG A 832 -48.37 24.29 -15.89
C ARG A 832 -49.55 24.17 -14.94
N GLU A 833 -50.63 23.54 -15.38
CA GLU A 833 -51.88 23.40 -14.61
C GLU A 833 -51.87 22.20 -13.65
N GLY A 834 -50.76 21.46 -13.55
CA GLY A 834 -50.64 20.29 -12.67
C GLY A 834 -51.44 19.07 -13.12
N VAL A 835 -52.02 19.11 -14.32
CA VAL A 835 -52.70 17.96 -14.95
C VAL A 835 -51.62 17.09 -15.58
N ASN A 836 -51.21 16.05 -14.85
CA ASN A 836 -50.32 15.00 -15.37
C ASN A 836 -51.05 14.08 -16.34
#